data_AF-A0AAV3AYE2-F1
#
_entry.id   AF-A0AAV3AYE2-F1
#
_cell.length_a   1.000
_cell.length_b   1.000
_cell.length_c   1.000
_cell.angle_alpha   90.00
_cell.angle_beta   90.00
_cell.angle_gamma   90.00
#
_symmetry.space_group_name_H-M   'P 1'
#
loop_
_entity.id
_entity.type
_entity.pdbx_description
1 polymer ?
#
loop_
_entity_poly.entity_id
_entity_poly.type
_entity_poly.pdbx_seq_one_letter_code
_entity_poly.pdbx_strand_id
1 'polypeptide(L)'
;MLQVPGNQRLHVRGSLLLLCMVPFLCSTKETTSVTKPSEQYLNNRDYVSFENIPKTLANANISVEYLCSRPCTVYMDVVASSEFRTGILVFKKSWKNERHVHELRSRLVDLKLPSGMVYRSDYIISHSIEVYYAALRAWVVHNDHIENHSKHNETIFYAAAKDFKVMDTSPPHQRPYKDHHICRSWYFDHWWKQREKSISVCSFETDVSTLLSSPLASSNENSGLIKKFKPFNNIDLERRRQQLVKHYPMFTFSIWMYLLDYCKSKECGIIHHVDSNNMYATPLLFLTATGHVHAQMQLTKKIDFAILSHFTLPLYQWVRLDVTIHGGMVLGKYLLEALLGEDVELFSHDYRILNSSLQTGRLKEKCVDGDIYYDDTDGFMAVGGSKYVANIDGVFGPVKYYRLKALQMEEIFNPLPEDELYDQIQNYYSRCFEVKDLVHLYADTISEKHIKQTCQAKNRYIDLYLKYRDRPTCNLVPWTQEETRKYSNLFNLLTSTENILLDPRTDPVSSFGKKIYENVIRKLSDGFQHLNSSIPELTDASCCGYHKASYLLAVMYEIGLGVPADPDQALLFSLIGAQGDDRLALMKLGYKHLQGIDTHRLDPDIAYVYYMNVAKKTPKDRTARHSEQAFVETIRLMDDDILKEQTRENDDLFLWLKQNAERGDPYAQHRLAQMLFWGQQGVTQDTRAAIEWYERGALENEEPVLMYDYAVLLFKGDGVPKNMKLALELMKKSASKGQVEALNGLGWYYHNFKKDYVRAVKYWSKAYDQGNADAAFNLGVMHLHGIHPKESVPNETRAFEFMSKASEGGHIEASINVAQYLITGSLKNIERNAEAAVILAKFVAEQNGNVGLIIRKAVNAYLDGSLNEAFLYFILAAEAGIESSQTNVAYLCEELPELSASLPRDTCALRYYNLSAHQPIPSTYALLKMGDMYYNGGENNHRDLEESAKMYTQAAVLGDAQGFFNLAQLIQEEISIPEYMLRHLKLNTPAFVDNRTLVIELYERCQNHSSEEGVSPCTLVLLYLQINDAWNSLLRSPM
;
A
#
# COMPACT_ATOMS: atom_id res chain seq x y z
N MET A 1 34.97 8.86 35.39
CA MET A 1 34.29 9.93 36.16
C MET A 1 32.81 9.89 35.82
N LEU A 2 31.96 10.29 36.78
CA LEU A 2 30.48 10.34 36.78
C LEU A 2 29.82 9.04 37.27
N GLN A 3 29.79 8.80 38.58
CA GLN A 3 28.86 9.31 39.62
C GLN A 3 27.44 8.73 39.52
N VAL A 4 27.20 7.78 40.42
CA VAL A 4 25.90 7.30 40.89
C VAL A 4 25.41 8.24 42.00
N PRO A 5 24.15 8.68 41.96
CA PRO A 5 23.31 8.81 43.15
C PRO A 5 22.13 7.83 43.01
N GLY A 6 21.66 7.11 44.03
CA GLY A 6 21.51 7.52 45.41
C GLY A 6 20.00 7.57 45.72
N ASN A 7 19.49 6.47 46.29
CA ASN A 7 18.14 6.28 46.83
C ASN A 7 17.44 7.54 47.37
N GLN A 8 16.16 7.70 47.06
CA GLN A 8 15.18 8.18 48.05
C GLN A 8 13.77 7.61 47.82
N ARG A 9 13.15 7.29 48.96
CA ARG A 9 11.90 6.55 49.19
C ARG A 9 10.66 7.29 48.68
N LEU A 10 9.66 6.55 48.23
CA LEU A 10 8.27 7.00 48.26
C LEU A 10 7.34 5.88 48.75
N HIS A 11 6.41 6.31 49.58
CA HIS A 11 5.63 5.55 50.55
C HIS A 11 4.65 4.56 49.93
N VAL A 12 4.69 3.30 50.40
CA VAL A 12 3.57 2.37 50.29
C VAL A 12 2.59 2.67 51.44
N ARG A 13 1.43 3.24 51.11
CA ARG A 13 0.21 3.14 51.93
C ARG A 13 -0.86 2.53 51.04
N GLY A 14 -1.30 1.32 51.42
CA GLY A 14 -2.37 0.62 50.75
C GLY A 14 -3.73 1.26 50.99
N SER A 15 -4.65 1.02 50.06
CA SER A 15 -6.09 0.95 50.27
C SER A 15 -6.70 0.17 49.11
N LEU A 16 -7.56 -0.78 49.48
CA LEU A 16 -8.26 -1.74 48.63
C LEU A 16 -9.05 -1.06 47.49
N LEU A 17 -9.07 -1.70 46.30
CA LEU A 17 -10.20 -1.63 45.39
C LEU A 17 -10.37 -3.00 44.72
N LEU A 18 -11.56 -3.57 44.92
CA LEU A 18 -11.98 -4.91 44.55
C LEU A 18 -11.98 -5.08 43.02
N LEU A 19 -11.21 -6.06 42.53
CA LEU A 19 -11.44 -6.68 41.23
C LEU A 19 -12.59 -7.69 41.36
N CYS A 20 -13.79 -7.26 40.97
CA CYS A 20 -14.91 -8.14 40.67
C CYS A 20 -14.65 -8.87 39.34
N MET A 21 -13.90 -9.96 39.39
CA MET A 21 -13.94 -10.99 38.35
C MET A 21 -15.24 -11.78 38.54
N VAL A 22 -16.18 -11.61 37.61
CA VAL A 22 -17.40 -12.45 37.51
C VAL A 22 -17.09 -13.63 36.59
N PRO A 23 -16.81 -14.84 37.11
CA PRO A 23 -16.91 -16.04 36.29
C PRO A 23 -18.40 -16.34 36.09
N PHE A 24 -18.82 -16.57 34.83
CA PHE A 24 -20.10 -17.20 34.54
C PHE A 24 -20.09 -18.64 35.09
N LEU A 25 -20.48 -18.73 36.35
CA LEU A 25 -21.11 -19.90 36.93
C LEU A 25 -22.39 -20.18 36.12
N CYS A 26 -22.49 -21.38 35.56
CA CYS A 26 -23.79 -21.98 35.40
C CYS A 26 -24.43 -22.02 36.80
N SER A 27 -25.56 -21.34 36.96
CA SER A 27 -26.31 -21.25 38.21
C SER A 27 -26.71 -22.65 38.68
N THR A 28 -25.90 -23.25 39.56
CA THR A 28 -26.42 -24.12 40.62
C THR A 28 -26.52 -23.27 41.87
N LYS A 29 -27.69 -22.66 42.10
CA LYS A 29 -28.08 -22.24 43.45
C LYS A 29 -28.00 -23.47 44.35
N GLU A 30 -27.54 -23.25 45.58
CA GLU A 30 -27.21 -24.23 46.63
C GLU A 30 -25.76 -24.74 46.63
N THR A 31 -24.84 -23.86 47.00
CA THR A 31 -23.62 -24.23 47.71
C THR A 31 -23.96 -24.37 49.20
N THR A 32 -24.01 -25.58 49.73
CA THR A 32 -23.92 -25.77 51.19
C THR A 32 -22.50 -25.39 51.61
N SER A 33 -22.37 -24.35 52.43
CA SER A 33 -21.11 -24.00 53.08
C SER A 33 -20.66 -25.15 53.97
N VAL A 34 -19.50 -25.74 53.70
CA VAL A 34 -18.90 -26.77 54.55
C VAL A 34 -18.05 -26.07 55.62
N THR A 35 -18.71 -25.56 56.66
CA THR A 35 -18.07 -25.39 57.97
C THR A 35 -17.98 -26.77 58.63
N LYS A 36 -16.82 -27.15 59.19
CA LYS A 36 -16.66 -28.38 59.97
C LYS A 36 -17.85 -28.51 60.94
N PRO A 37 -18.72 -29.53 60.81
CA PRO A 37 -19.83 -29.68 61.74
C PRO A 37 -19.27 -30.02 63.12
N SER A 38 -19.82 -29.38 64.16
CA SER A 38 -19.57 -29.79 65.54
C SER A 38 -20.10 -31.21 65.77
N GLU A 39 -19.44 -31.98 66.64
CA GLU A 39 -19.67 -33.42 66.88
C GLU A 39 -21.13 -33.82 67.18
N GLN A 40 -22.03 -32.86 67.43
CA GLN A 40 -23.43 -33.12 67.80
C GLN A 40 -24.44 -33.10 66.63
N TYR A 41 -24.04 -32.85 65.38
CA TYR A 41 -24.94 -32.82 64.21
C TYR A 41 -24.64 -33.86 63.10
N LEU A 42 -23.87 -34.93 63.41
CA LEU A 42 -23.45 -35.91 62.39
C LEU A 42 -24.52 -36.93 61.96
N ASN A 43 -25.67 -37.00 62.62
CA ASN A 43 -26.51 -38.19 62.49
C ASN A 43 -27.36 -38.29 61.21
N ASN A 44 -27.31 -37.37 60.23
CA ASN A 44 -28.19 -37.48 59.04
C ASN A 44 -27.75 -36.77 57.73
N ARG A 45 -26.48 -36.40 57.51
CA ARG A 45 -26.06 -35.77 56.22
C ARG A 45 -24.81 -36.40 55.63
N ASP A 46 -24.84 -36.64 54.32
CA ASP A 46 -23.68 -37.06 53.54
C ASP A 46 -22.61 -35.95 53.49
N TYR A 47 -21.35 -36.35 53.54
CA TYR A 47 -20.21 -35.44 53.63
C TYR A 47 -19.03 -35.96 52.79
N VAL A 48 -18.31 -35.05 52.15
CA VAL A 48 -17.03 -35.33 51.50
C VAL A 48 -16.14 -34.09 51.60
N SER A 49 -14.88 -34.28 51.99
CA SER A 49 -13.87 -33.22 51.99
C SER A 49 -12.48 -33.78 51.71
N PHE A 50 -11.58 -32.89 51.32
CA PHE A 50 -10.17 -33.21 51.11
C PHE A 50 -9.31 -32.78 52.31
N GLU A 51 -8.38 -33.64 52.71
CA GLU A 51 -7.28 -33.32 53.62
C GLU A 51 -5.92 -33.50 52.93
N ASN A 52 -4.94 -32.67 53.27
CA ASN A 52 -3.56 -32.71 52.72
C ASN A 52 -3.44 -32.50 51.20
N ILE A 53 -4.07 -31.44 50.67
CA ILE A 53 -3.98 -31.09 49.24
C ILE A 53 -2.66 -30.36 48.95
N PRO A 54 -1.90 -30.75 47.91
CA PRO A 54 -0.73 -29.97 47.47
C PRO A 54 -1.16 -28.58 46.96
N LYS A 55 -0.38 -27.54 47.28
CA LYS A 55 -0.65 -26.17 46.80
C LYS A 55 -0.54 -26.07 45.28
N THR A 56 0.52 -26.66 44.72
CA THR A 56 0.80 -26.70 43.28
C THR A 56 0.45 -28.05 42.67
N LEU A 57 0.08 -28.06 41.39
CA LEU A 57 -0.23 -29.28 40.62
C LEU A 57 0.96 -30.26 40.60
N ALA A 58 0.85 -31.34 41.39
CA ALA A 58 1.89 -32.36 41.51
C ALA A 58 1.29 -33.74 41.83
N ASN A 59 2.07 -34.79 41.62
CA ASN A 59 1.73 -36.13 42.11
C ASN A 59 1.78 -36.14 43.64
N ALA A 60 0.72 -36.60 44.31
CA ALA A 60 0.61 -36.55 45.77
C ALA A 60 -0.35 -37.61 46.31
N ASN A 61 -0.21 -37.94 47.60
CA ASN A 61 -1.16 -38.79 48.30
C ASN A 61 -2.22 -37.90 48.97
N ILE A 62 -3.47 -37.99 48.50
CA ILE A 62 -4.58 -37.16 48.97
C ILE A 62 -5.50 -38.01 49.85
N SER A 63 -5.80 -37.54 51.05
CA SER A 63 -6.80 -38.15 51.93
C SER A 63 -8.17 -37.54 51.64
N VAL A 64 -9.12 -38.39 51.23
CA VAL A 64 -10.53 -38.01 51.04
C VAL A 64 -11.30 -38.50 52.25
N GLU A 65 -11.81 -37.57 53.05
CA GLU A 65 -12.69 -37.83 54.18
C GLU A 65 -14.14 -37.80 53.70
N TYR A 66 -14.93 -38.81 54.03
CA TYR A 66 -16.31 -38.92 53.60
C TYR A 66 -17.18 -39.65 54.63
N LEU A 67 -18.47 -39.32 54.62
CA LEU A 67 -19.51 -39.97 55.41
C LEU A 67 -20.72 -40.19 54.52
N CYS A 68 -21.29 -41.39 54.57
CA CYS A 68 -22.48 -41.73 53.80
C CYS A 68 -23.66 -42.10 54.71
N SER A 69 -24.83 -41.52 54.47
CA SER A 69 -26.10 -41.80 55.16
C SER A 69 -26.80 -43.08 54.65
N ARG A 70 -26.46 -43.52 53.43
CA ARG A 70 -26.91 -44.78 52.79
C ARG A 70 -25.78 -45.42 51.99
N PRO A 71 -25.88 -46.70 51.58
CA PRO A 71 -24.89 -47.33 50.70
C PRO A 71 -24.58 -46.44 49.49
N CYS A 72 -23.32 -46.04 49.35
CA CYS A 72 -22.89 -44.99 48.43
C CYS A 72 -21.66 -45.40 47.62
N THR A 73 -21.41 -44.70 46.53
CA THR A 73 -20.15 -44.71 45.79
C THR A 73 -19.55 -43.30 45.84
N VAL A 74 -18.31 -43.21 46.30
CA VAL A 74 -17.53 -41.97 46.31
C VAL A 74 -16.71 -41.90 45.03
N TYR A 75 -16.77 -40.77 44.35
CA TYR A 75 -16.04 -40.47 43.12
C TYR A 75 -15.05 -39.34 43.38
N MET A 76 -13.90 -39.42 42.70
CA MET A 76 -12.85 -38.40 42.73
C MET A 76 -12.25 -38.27 41.33
N ASP A 77 -12.12 -37.04 40.84
CA ASP A 77 -11.47 -36.76 39.57
C ASP A 77 -10.66 -35.47 39.56
N VAL A 78 -9.78 -35.35 38.56
CA VAL A 78 -9.09 -34.10 38.24
C VAL A 78 -9.43 -33.70 36.83
N VAL A 79 -9.92 -32.46 36.69
CA VAL A 79 -10.18 -31.82 35.42
C VAL A 79 -9.15 -30.73 35.19
N ALA A 80 -8.48 -30.77 34.04
CA ALA A 80 -7.48 -29.77 33.67
C ALA A 80 -7.79 -29.13 32.32
N SER A 81 -7.44 -27.85 32.21
CA SER A 81 -7.46 -27.08 30.99
C SER A 81 -6.04 -26.69 30.62
N SER A 82 -5.70 -26.94 29.37
CA SER A 82 -4.42 -26.59 28.76
C SER A 82 -4.65 -25.65 27.57
N GLU A 83 -3.57 -25.14 27.01
CA GLU A 83 -3.57 -24.40 25.73
C GLU A 83 -4.25 -25.15 24.57
N PHE A 84 -4.34 -26.48 24.63
CA PHE A 84 -4.88 -27.29 23.53
C PHE A 84 -6.35 -27.69 23.71
N ARG A 85 -6.84 -27.79 24.97
CA ARG A 85 -8.18 -28.32 25.31
C ARG A 85 -8.60 -27.88 26.70
N THR A 86 -9.87 -27.51 26.86
CA THR A 86 -10.49 -27.15 28.14
C THR A 86 -11.26 -28.33 28.73
N GLY A 87 -11.24 -28.46 30.06
CA GLY A 87 -12.10 -29.42 30.76
C GLY A 87 -11.76 -30.91 30.57
N ILE A 88 -10.50 -31.25 30.33
CA ILE A 88 -10.08 -32.65 30.13
C ILE A 88 -10.04 -33.39 31.46
N LEU A 89 -10.62 -34.59 31.51
CA LEU A 89 -10.48 -35.52 32.63
C LEU A 89 -9.10 -36.17 32.61
N VAL A 90 -8.20 -35.78 33.52
CA VAL A 90 -6.81 -36.27 33.56
C VAL A 90 -6.57 -37.35 34.62
N PHE A 91 -7.48 -37.46 35.59
CA PHE A 91 -7.45 -38.50 36.62
C PHE A 91 -8.88 -38.86 37.02
N LYS A 92 -9.15 -40.14 37.32
CA LYS A 92 -10.43 -40.61 37.86
C LYS A 92 -10.25 -41.78 38.82
N LYS A 93 -11.01 -41.80 39.91
CA LYS A 93 -11.08 -42.90 40.88
C LYS A 93 -12.48 -42.97 41.49
N SER A 94 -12.93 -44.17 41.83
CA SER A 94 -14.16 -44.36 42.59
C SER A 94 -14.10 -45.59 43.48
N TRP A 95 -14.92 -45.61 44.53
CA TRP A 95 -15.07 -46.76 45.40
C TRP A 95 -16.41 -46.79 46.12
N LYS A 96 -16.88 -48.00 46.45
CA LYS A 96 -18.15 -48.22 47.15
C LYS A 96 -17.96 -48.27 48.66
N ASN A 97 -18.93 -47.74 49.40
CA ASN A 97 -19.07 -47.85 50.85
C ASN A 97 -20.47 -48.39 51.19
N GLU A 98 -20.56 -49.72 51.32
CA GLU A 98 -21.85 -50.42 51.54
C GLU A 98 -22.05 -50.87 52.99
N ARG A 99 -20.95 -51.07 53.76
CA ARG A 99 -20.98 -51.69 55.10
C ARG A 99 -20.86 -50.70 56.26
N HIS A 100 -20.29 -49.52 56.01
CA HIS A 100 -19.95 -48.52 57.02
C HIS A 100 -20.72 -47.22 56.76
N VAL A 101 -22.03 -47.28 56.99
CA VAL A 101 -22.97 -46.17 56.80
C VAL A 101 -23.11 -45.42 58.12
N HIS A 102 -23.12 -44.08 58.10
CA HIS A 102 -23.05 -43.17 59.26
C HIS A 102 -21.70 -43.16 60.01
N GLU A 103 -20.66 -43.78 59.48
CA GLU A 103 -19.28 -43.69 60.00
C GLU A 103 -18.44 -42.74 59.15
N LEU A 104 -17.69 -41.84 59.79
CA LEU A 104 -16.72 -40.97 59.13
C LEU A 104 -15.49 -41.79 58.72
N ARG A 105 -15.15 -41.79 57.43
CA ARG A 105 -14.05 -42.57 56.86
C ARG A 105 -13.10 -41.67 56.10
N SER A 106 -11.81 -41.86 56.31
CA SER A 106 -10.77 -41.25 55.48
C SER A 106 -10.11 -42.32 54.61
N ARG A 107 -10.00 -42.05 53.30
CA ARG A 107 -9.31 -42.93 52.34
C ARG A 107 -8.17 -42.18 51.67
N LEU A 108 -6.99 -42.77 51.74
CA LEU A 108 -5.82 -42.27 51.03
C LEU A 108 -5.86 -42.70 49.55
N VAL A 109 -5.71 -41.73 48.64
CA VAL A 109 -5.70 -41.93 47.19
C VAL A 109 -4.38 -41.39 46.61
N ASP A 110 -3.66 -42.24 45.89
CA ASP A 110 -2.43 -41.89 45.17
C ASP A 110 -2.80 -41.18 43.86
N LEU A 111 -2.59 -39.85 43.80
CA LEU A 111 -2.86 -39.03 42.63
C LEU A 111 -1.65 -39.04 41.69
N LYS A 112 -1.81 -39.71 40.54
CA LYS A 112 -0.83 -39.73 39.45
C LYS A 112 -1.35 -39.00 38.22
N LEU A 113 -0.74 -37.86 37.93
CA LEU A 113 -1.03 -37.02 36.77
C LEU A 113 -0.08 -37.34 35.60
N PRO A 114 -0.48 -37.02 34.35
CA PRO A 114 0.38 -37.17 33.18
C PRO A 114 1.72 -36.44 33.34
N SER A 115 2.83 -37.09 32.96
CA SER A 115 4.17 -36.54 33.22
C SER A 115 4.44 -35.19 32.53
N GLY A 116 3.88 -34.95 31.35
CA GLY A 116 4.00 -33.65 30.67
C GLY A 116 3.27 -32.48 31.36
N MET A 117 2.36 -32.76 32.31
CA MET A 117 1.68 -31.72 33.10
C MET A 117 2.42 -31.37 34.39
N VAL A 118 3.19 -32.30 34.93
CA VAL A 118 3.86 -32.15 36.24
C VAL A 118 5.35 -31.81 36.08
N TYR A 119 6.00 -32.31 35.04
CA TYR A 119 7.44 -32.16 34.83
C TYR A 119 7.73 -31.35 33.57
N ARG A 120 8.92 -30.75 33.55
CA ARG A 120 9.48 -30.05 32.37
C ARG A 120 9.96 -31.03 31.31
N SER A 121 10.15 -30.54 30.08
CA SER A 121 10.53 -31.41 28.96
C SER A 121 11.95 -31.92 29.13
N ASP A 122 12.14 -33.19 28.79
CA ASP A 122 13.41 -33.87 28.78
C ASP A 122 13.45 -34.88 27.62
N TYR A 123 14.49 -35.71 27.54
CA TYR A 123 14.63 -36.68 26.44
C TYR A 123 13.49 -37.72 26.38
N ILE A 124 12.83 -38.02 27.50
CA ILE A 124 11.76 -39.03 27.60
C ILE A 124 10.40 -38.33 27.59
N ILE A 125 10.28 -37.21 28.29
CA ILE A 125 9.15 -36.29 28.25
C ILE A 125 9.43 -35.28 27.14
N SER A 126 9.19 -35.68 25.90
CA SER A 126 9.51 -34.84 24.73
C SER A 126 8.82 -33.47 24.74
N HIS A 127 7.64 -33.36 25.37
CA HIS A 127 6.86 -32.13 25.41
C HIS A 127 6.15 -31.97 26.76
N SER A 128 6.31 -30.80 27.38
CA SER A 128 5.53 -30.38 28.54
C SER A 128 4.38 -29.48 28.11
N ILE A 129 3.21 -29.67 28.73
CA ILE A 129 1.97 -28.98 28.38
C ILE A 129 1.77 -27.82 29.34
N GLU A 130 1.44 -26.63 28.83
CA GLU A 130 1.04 -25.52 29.70
C GLU A 130 -0.39 -25.75 30.23
N VAL A 131 -0.55 -25.74 31.56
CA VAL A 131 -1.83 -25.99 32.23
C VAL A 131 -2.25 -24.69 32.90
N TYR A 132 -3.35 -24.09 32.46
CA TYR A 132 -3.84 -22.81 32.98
C TYR A 132 -4.82 -23.00 34.14
N TYR A 133 -5.50 -24.14 34.18
CA TYR A 133 -6.50 -24.43 35.20
C TYR A 133 -6.51 -25.93 35.51
N ALA A 134 -6.53 -26.29 36.79
CA ALA A 134 -6.75 -27.66 37.22
C ALA A 134 -7.59 -27.68 38.49
N ALA A 135 -8.65 -28.48 38.49
CA ALA A 135 -9.57 -28.64 39.61
C ALA A 135 -9.68 -30.11 40.01
N LEU A 136 -9.48 -30.36 41.29
CA LEU A 136 -9.73 -31.63 41.95
C LEU A 136 -11.17 -31.63 42.48
N ARG A 137 -11.96 -32.67 42.17
CA ARG A 137 -13.37 -32.77 42.59
C ARG A 137 -13.65 -34.11 43.22
N ALA A 138 -14.49 -34.14 44.24
CA ALA A 138 -14.98 -35.36 44.85
C ALA A 138 -16.48 -35.24 45.15
N TRP A 139 -17.21 -36.34 44.99
CA TRP A 139 -18.64 -36.37 45.25
C TRP A 139 -19.12 -37.76 45.66
N VAL A 140 -20.24 -37.81 46.39
CA VAL A 140 -20.88 -39.02 46.90
C VAL A 140 -22.20 -39.23 46.16
N VAL A 141 -22.45 -40.44 45.65
CA VAL A 141 -23.72 -40.83 45.01
C VAL A 141 -24.27 -42.07 45.70
N HIS A 142 -25.55 -42.10 46.06
CA HIS A 142 -26.19 -43.29 46.61
C HIS A 142 -26.39 -44.38 45.56
N ASN A 143 -26.23 -45.64 45.95
CA ASN A 143 -26.25 -46.77 45.02
C ASN A 143 -27.60 -46.94 44.27
N ASP A 144 -28.71 -46.50 44.87
CA ASP A 144 -30.06 -46.55 44.27
C ASP A 144 -30.16 -45.75 42.94
N HIS A 145 -29.30 -44.74 42.75
CA HIS A 145 -29.26 -43.91 41.54
C HIS A 145 -28.23 -44.38 40.50
N ILE A 146 -27.44 -45.42 40.78
CA ILE A 146 -26.32 -45.86 39.92
C ILE A 146 -26.80 -46.81 38.81
N GLU A 147 -27.91 -47.53 38.98
CA GLU A 147 -28.36 -48.56 38.03
C GLU A 147 -28.80 -48.02 36.66
N ASN A 148 -29.10 -46.72 36.53
CA ASN A 148 -29.58 -46.10 35.28
C ASN A 148 -28.54 -45.26 34.50
N HIS A 149 -27.34 -44.98 35.05
CA HIS A 149 -26.38 -44.05 34.44
C HIS A 149 -24.99 -44.66 34.27
N SER A 150 -24.57 -44.89 33.02
CA SER A 150 -23.31 -45.57 32.69
C SER A 150 -22.11 -44.63 32.46
N LYS A 151 -22.32 -43.30 32.40
CA LYS A 151 -21.25 -42.32 32.13
C LYS A 151 -20.84 -41.52 33.38
N HIS A 152 -19.55 -41.56 33.71
CA HIS A 152 -18.94 -40.92 34.90
C HIS A 152 -19.26 -39.42 35.03
N ASN A 153 -19.28 -38.66 33.93
CA ASN A 153 -19.57 -37.22 33.95
C ASN A 153 -21.03 -36.89 34.32
N GLU A 154 -21.98 -37.80 34.09
CA GLU A 154 -23.40 -37.60 34.43
C GLU A 154 -23.65 -37.80 35.93
N THR A 155 -22.78 -38.56 36.62
CA THR A 155 -22.94 -38.91 38.04
C THR A 155 -22.78 -37.73 38.99
N ILE A 156 -22.08 -36.66 38.57
CA ILE A 156 -21.86 -35.47 39.41
C ILE A 156 -23.15 -34.65 39.62
N PHE A 157 -24.11 -34.75 38.69
CA PHE A 157 -25.40 -34.04 38.78
C PHE A 157 -26.32 -34.64 39.85
N TYR A 158 -26.10 -35.90 40.23
CA TYR A 158 -26.89 -36.64 41.22
C TYR A 158 -26.16 -36.82 42.55
N ALA A 159 -25.14 -35.99 42.80
CA ALA A 159 -24.32 -36.06 44.00
C ALA A 159 -25.10 -35.64 45.27
N ALA A 160 -25.09 -36.49 46.28
CA ALA A 160 -25.63 -36.19 47.62
C ALA A 160 -24.73 -35.22 48.41
N ALA A 161 -23.41 -35.27 48.18
CA ALA A 161 -22.43 -34.32 48.68
C ALA A 161 -21.32 -34.12 47.65
N LYS A 162 -20.79 -32.88 47.53
CA LYS A 162 -19.73 -32.53 46.59
C LYS A 162 -18.74 -31.54 47.22
N ASP A 163 -17.47 -31.70 46.91
CA ASP A 163 -16.40 -30.77 47.26
C ASP A 163 -15.45 -30.59 46.07
N PHE A 164 -14.85 -29.42 45.92
CA PHE A 164 -13.87 -29.14 44.88
C PHE A 164 -12.78 -28.18 45.34
N LYS A 165 -11.57 -28.38 44.81
CA LYS A 165 -10.42 -27.50 45.05
C LYS A 165 -9.68 -27.19 43.75
N VAL A 166 -9.43 -25.91 43.51
CA VAL A 166 -8.56 -25.45 42.42
C VAL A 166 -7.11 -25.53 42.88
N MET A 167 -6.24 -26.09 42.03
CA MET A 167 -4.80 -26.23 42.27
C MET A 167 -4.01 -25.14 41.54
N ASP A 168 -2.95 -24.62 42.15
CA ASP A 168 -2.07 -23.65 41.50
C ASP A 168 -1.25 -24.34 40.40
N THR A 169 -1.14 -23.70 39.23
CA THR A 169 -0.36 -24.22 38.10
C THR A 169 0.97 -23.47 37.97
N SER A 170 1.99 -24.17 37.46
CA SER A 170 3.31 -23.57 37.19
C SER A 170 3.63 -23.73 35.71
N PRO A 171 4.25 -22.73 35.05
CA PRO A 171 4.66 -22.85 33.66
C PRO A 171 5.77 -23.91 33.51
N PRO A 172 5.89 -24.57 32.34
CA PRO A 172 6.78 -25.72 32.15
C PRO A 172 8.23 -25.52 32.60
N HIS A 173 8.81 -24.32 32.44
CA HIS A 173 10.21 -24.03 32.81
C HIS A 173 10.45 -24.00 34.33
N GLN A 174 9.43 -23.74 35.14
CA GLN A 174 9.53 -23.70 36.60
C GLN A 174 9.26 -25.06 37.25
N ARG A 175 8.90 -26.08 36.45
CA ARG A 175 8.57 -27.42 36.95
C ARG A 175 9.84 -28.26 37.19
N PRO A 176 9.79 -29.21 38.13
CA PRO A 176 10.92 -30.13 38.36
C PRO A 176 11.16 -31.06 37.16
N TYR A 177 12.38 -31.58 37.03
CA TYR A 177 12.65 -32.71 36.12
C TYR A 177 12.08 -33.99 36.74
N LYS A 178 11.62 -34.93 35.90
CA LYS A 178 11.24 -36.26 36.38
C LYS A 178 12.50 -37.08 36.57
N ASP A 179 12.67 -37.67 37.76
CA ASP A 179 13.66 -38.74 37.93
C ASP A 179 13.12 -39.99 37.24
N HIS A 180 13.76 -40.37 36.12
CA HIS A 180 13.33 -41.53 35.34
C HIS A 180 13.84 -42.85 35.91
N HIS A 181 14.69 -42.84 36.95
CA HIS A 181 15.35 -44.04 37.49
C HIS A 181 15.95 -44.94 36.39
N ILE A 182 16.61 -44.33 35.40
CA ILE A 182 17.32 -45.02 34.31
C ILE A 182 18.82 -44.80 34.50
N CYS A 183 19.62 -45.87 34.58
CA CYS A 183 21.08 -45.77 34.52
C CYS A 183 21.52 -45.33 33.12
N ARG A 184 21.92 -44.06 32.96
CA ARG A 184 22.45 -43.54 31.69
C ARG A 184 23.97 -43.72 31.62
N SER A 185 24.50 -43.99 30.42
CA SER A 185 25.94 -44.01 30.16
C SER A 185 26.55 -42.61 30.29
N TRP A 186 27.76 -42.49 30.86
CA TRP A 186 28.47 -41.23 31.18
C TRP A 186 28.53 -40.20 30.02
N TYR A 187 28.59 -40.65 28.77
CA TYR A 187 28.64 -39.78 27.59
C TYR A 187 27.38 -38.92 27.39
N PHE A 188 26.21 -39.44 27.79
CA PHE A 188 24.93 -38.75 27.67
C PHE A 188 24.79 -37.57 28.67
N ASP A 189 25.34 -37.72 29.88
CA ASP A 189 25.32 -36.66 30.90
C ASP A 189 26.20 -35.46 30.52
N HIS A 190 27.34 -35.71 29.86
CA HIS A 190 28.24 -34.64 29.43
C HIS A 190 27.65 -33.83 28.27
N TRP A 191 26.98 -34.50 27.33
CA TRP A 191 26.28 -33.85 26.21
C TRP A 191 25.06 -33.04 26.68
N TRP A 192 24.33 -33.54 27.69
CA TRP A 192 23.24 -32.82 28.34
C TRP A 192 23.71 -31.54 29.05
N LYS A 193 24.77 -31.61 29.85
CA LYS A 193 25.35 -30.43 30.52
C LYS A 193 25.84 -29.35 29.56
N GLN A 194 26.23 -29.72 28.33
CA GLN A 194 26.56 -28.76 27.28
C GLN A 194 25.32 -28.08 26.68
N ARG A 195 24.25 -28.84 26.41
CA ARG A 195 22.97 -28.27 25.92
C ARG A 195 22.25 -27.43 26.96
N GLU A 196 22.30 -27.81 28.23
CA GLU A 196 21.71 -27.05 29.35
C GLU A 196 22.32 -25.64 29.49
N LYS A 197 23.56 -25.46 29.00
CA LYS A 197 24.24 -24.16 28.95
C LYS A 197 24.05 -23.40 27.64
N SER A 198 23.53 -24.03 26.59
CA SER A 198 23.24 -23.38 25.31
C SER A 198 21.77 -22.98 25.25
N ILE A 199 21.42 -21.84 25.85
CA ILE A 199 20.16 -21.19 25.50
C ILE A 199 20.35 -20.66 24.09
N SER A 200 19.69 -21.25 23.10
CA SER A 200 19.58 -20.63 21.77
C SER A 200 18.96 -19.26 21.98
N VAL A 201 19.72 -18.20 21.74
CA VAL A 201 19.19 -16.83 21.74
C VAL A 201 18.11 -16.81 20.66
N CYS A 202 16.83 -16.87 21.07
CA CYS A 202 15.72 -16.79 20.14
C CYS A 202 15.79 -15.44 19.44
N SER A 203 15.78 -15.45 18.10
CA SER A 203 15.53 -14.23 17.35
C SER A 203 14.20 -13.65 17.82
N PHE A 204 14.21 -12.39 18.25
CA PHE A 204 12.99 -11.69 18.67
C PHE A 204 12.10 -11.53 17.43
N GLU A 205 11.07 -12.36 17.33
CA GLU A 205 10.04 -12.31 16.30
C GLU A 205 8.70 -12.09 16.99
N THR A 206 7.95 -11.08 16.54
CA THR A 206 6.68 -10.68 17.14
C THR A 206 5.50 -11.23 16.34
N ASP A 207 4.41 -11.55 17.03
CA ASP A 207 3.14 -11.92 16.41
C ASP A 207 2.35 -10.71 15.87
N VAL A 208 2.79 -9.50 16.17
CA VAL A 208 2.21 -8.25 15.71
C VAL A 208 2.89 -7.81 14.41
N SER A 209 2.09 -7.57 13.37
CA SER A 209 2.52 -7.02 12.10
C SER A 209 1.88 -5.65 11.89
N THR A 210 2.70 -4.63 11.65
CA THR A 210 2.22 -3.31 11.20
C THR A 210 2.06 -3.34 9.68
N LEU A 211 0.81 -3.28 9.20
CA LEU A 211 0.52 -3.30 7.76
C LEU A 211 0.70 -1.92 7.16
N LEU A 212 0.28 -0.89 7.89
CA LEU A 212 0.38 0.49 7.48
C LEU A 212 0.80 1.33 8.69
N SER A 213 1.88 2.11 8.54
CA SER A 213 2.37 3.03 9.59
C SER A 213 2.23 4.50 9.22
N SER A 214 2.11 4.81 7.92
CA SER A 214 1.96 6.17 7.38
C SER A 214 0.55 6.33 6.80
N PRO A 215 -0.04 7.53 6.82
CA PRO A 215 -1.36 7.74 6.27
C PRO A 215 -1.40 7.41 4.77
N LEU A 216 -2.43 6.68 4.35
CA LEU A 216 -2.63 6.28 2.96
C LEU A 216 -3.93 6.91 2.44
N ALA A 217 -3.79 7.96 1.63
CA ALA A 217 -4.90 8.52 0.87
C ALA A 217 -5.50 7.49 -0.09
N SER A 218 -6.82 7.43 -0.13
CA SER A 218 -7.59 6.44 -0.87
C SER A 218 -8.71 7.11 -1.65
N SER A 219 -8.76 6.87 -2.96
CA SER A 219 -9.89 7.21 -3.82
C SER A 219 -10.66 5.93 -4.17
N ASN A 220 -11.93 6.04 -4.59
CA ASN A 220 -12.82 4.92 -4.94
C ASN A 220 -12.37 4.17 -6.23
N GLU A 221 -11.13 3.71 -6.25
CA GLU A 221 -10.42 3.11 -7.37
C GLU A 221 -9.92 1.71 -7.02
N ASN A 222 -9.64 0.92 -8.04
CA ASN A 222 -9.29 -0.50 -7.88
C ASN A 222 -7.79 -0.69 -7.54
N SER A 223 -7.28 0.01 -6.54
CA SER A 223 -5.91 -0.06 -6.04
C SER A 223 -5.88 -0.02 -4.52
N GLY A 224 -5.07 -0.88 -3.90
CA GLY A 224 -4.90 -0.92 -2.45
C GLY A 224 -3.62 -1.65 -2.06
N LEU A 225 -3.33 -1.61 -0.76
CA LEU A 225 -2.08 -2.09 -0.19
C LEU A 225 -2.11 -3.62 -0.09
N ILE A 226 -1.14 -4.30 -0.69
CA ILE A 226 -1.09 -5.77 -0.73
C ILE A 226 0.06 -6.28 0.14
N LYS A 227 -0.25 -7.10 1.15
CA LYS A 227 0.72 -7.73 2.06
C LYS A 227 0.60 -9.25 1.97
N LYS A 228 1.74 -9.94 1.87
CA LYS A 228 1.82 -11.41 1.90
C LYS A 228 2.61 -11.85 3.12
N PHE A 229 2.01 -12.65 3.99
CA PHE A 229 2.67 -13.12 5.20
C PHE A 229 3.42 -14.43 4.94
N LYS A 230 4.65 -14.50 5.45
CA LYS A 230 5.43 -15.73 5.47
C LYS A 230 5.13 -16.51 6.77
N PRO A 231 5.38 -17.83 6.78
CA PRO A 231 5.46 -18.61 8.02
C PRO A 231 6.44 -17.95 9.01
N PHE A 232 6.21 -18.14 10.31
CA PHE A 232 7.14 -17.61 11.31
C PHE A 232 8.49 -18.32 11.20
N ASN A 233 9.59 -17.57 11.36
CA ASN A 233 10.93 -18.15 11.44
C ASN A 233 11.11 -18.93 12.77
N ASN A 234 10.45 -18.47 13.83
CA ASN A 234 10.38 -19.11 15.12
C ASN A 234 9.46 -20.33 15.06
N ILE A 235 10.05 -21.50 15.29
CA ILE A 235 9.37 -22.81 15.19
C ILE A 235 8.20 -22.91 16.18
N ASP A 236 8.29 -22.32 17.37
CA ASP A 236 7.22 -22.38 18.36
C ASP A 236 6.04 -21.47 17.98
N LEU A 237 6.32 -20.27 17.45
CA LEU A 237 5.27 -19.40 16.89
C LEU A 237 4.60 -20.03 15.67
N GLU A 238 5.37 -20.64 14.77
CA GLU A 238 4.82 -21.31 13.58
C GLU A 238 3.99 -22.55 13.98
N ARG A 239 4.46 -23.35 14.95
CA ARG A 239 3.69 -24.48 15.47
C ARG A 239 2.36 -24.01 16.07
N ARG A 240 2.38 -22.91 16.82
CA ARG A 240 1.17 -22.31 17.37
C ARG A 240 0.24 -21.83 16.27
N ARG A 241 0.74 -21.12 15.26
CA ARG A 241 -0.02 -20.68 14.08
C ARG A 241 -0.71 -21.86 13.39
N GLN A 242 0.04 -22.91 13.03
CA GLN A 242 -0.50 -24.11 12.35
C GLN A 242 -1.60 -24.80 13.15
N GLN A 243 -1.52 -24.79 14.49
CA GLN A 243 -2.57 -25.34 15.34
C GLN A 243 -3.82 -24.46 15.35
N LEU A 244 -3.67 -23.13 15.43
CA LEU A 244 -4.78 -22.19 15.40
C LEU A 244 -5.54 -22.25 14.06
N VAL A 245 -4.81 -22.24 12.95
CA VAL A 245 -5.36 -22.37 11.58
C VAL A 245 -6.25 -23.61 11.43
N LYS A 246 -5.85 -24.73 12.05
CA LYS A 246 -6.52 -26.03 11.88
C LYS A 246 -7.70 -26.27 12.84
N HIS A 247 -7.69 -25.65 14.02
CA HIS A 247 -8.60 -26.04 15.11
C HIS A 247 -9.33 -24.89 15.79
N TYR A 248 -8.75 -23.68 15.84
CA TYR A 248 -9.30 -22.56 16.62
C TYR A 248 -8.65 -21.23 16.20
N PRO A 249 -9.14 -20.54 15.16
CA PRO A 249 -8.51 -19.32 14.68
C PRO A 249 -8.62 -18.21 15.74
N MET A 250 -7.49 -17.55 16.03
CA MET A 250 -7.41 -16.41 16.95
C MET A 250 -6.56 -15.30 16.36
N PHE A 251 -7.16 -14.17 16.04
CA PHE A 251 -6.46 -13.02 15.51
C PHE A 251 -7.24 -11.72 15.75
N THR A 252 -6.55 -10.59 15.68
CA THR A 252 -7.15 -9.25 15.78
C THR A 252 -6.58 -8.32 14.70
N PHE A 253 -7.45 -7.60 14.01
CA PHE A 253 -7.10 -6.45 13.17
C PHE A 253 -7.52 -5.16 13.89
N SER A 254 -6.71 -4.11 13.77
CA SER A 254 -7.02 -2.76 14.24
C SER A 254 -6.69 -1.78 13.13
N ILE A 255 -7.68 -1.02 12.66
CA ILE A 255 -7.60 -0.23 11.42
C ILE A 255 -8.12 1.18 11.69
N TRP A 256 -7.29 2.20 11.55
CA TRP A 256 -7.76 3.58 11.52
C TRP A 256 -8.19 3.99 10.11
N MET A 257 -9.31 4.71 9.99
CA MET A 257 -9.76 5.29 8.73
C MET A 257 -10.54 6.59 8.96
N TYR A 258 -10.48 7.48 7.98
CA TYR A 258 -11.22 8.72 7.88
C TYR A 258 -12.05 8.69 6.59
N LEU A 259 -13.38 8.57 6.71
CA LEU A 259 -14.28 8.42 5.55
C LEU A 259 -14.80 9.78 5.09
N LEU A 260 -14.80 10.02 3.78
CA LEU A 260 -15.35 11.24 3.17
C LEU A 260 -16.73 11.02 2.56
N ASP A 261 -16.92 9.84 1.99
CA ASP A 261 -18.18 9.39 1.43
C ASP A 261 -18.31 7.87 1.64
N TYR A 262 -19.53 7.35 1.51
CA TYR A 262 -19.75 5.91 1.46
C TYR A 262 -19.38 5.35 0.10
N CYS A 263 -19.40 4.02 0.00
CA CYS A 263 -19.00 3.35 -1.23
C CYS A 263 -19.91 3.74 -2.41
N LYS A 264 -19.32 4.21 -3.51
CA LYS A 264 -20.06 4.53 -4.75
C LYS A 264 -20.47 3.26 -5.50
N SER A 265 -19.72 2.18 -5.30
CA SER A 265 -20.09 0.84 -5.77
C SER A 265 -20.95 0.12 -4.71
N LYS A 266 -21.35 -1.12 -4.96
CA LYS A 266 -22.13 -1.88 -3.96
C LYS A 266 -21.34 -2.04 -2.65
N GLU A 267 -20.05 -2.34 -2.77
CA GLU A 267 -19.14 -2.67 -1.67
C GLU A 267 -17.71 -2.24 -1.99
N CYS A 268 -17.04 -1.63 -1.01
CA CYS A 268 -15.66 -1.18 -1.11
C CYS A 268 -14.80 -1.93 -0.10
N GLY A 269 -13.56 -2.26 -0.47
CA GLY A 269 -12.60 -2.99 0.35
C GLY A 269 -12.16 -2.20 1.57
N ILE A 270 -12.34 -2.75 2.78
CA ILE A 270 -11.64 -2.26 3.99
C ILE A 270 -10.40 -3.13 4.19
N ILE A 271 -10.60 -4.44 4.34
CA ILE A 271 -9.54 -5.44 4.33
C ILE A 271 -10.11 -6.76 3.83
N HIS A 272 -9.43 -7.42 2.92
CA HIS A 272 -9.88 -8.70 2.38
C HIS A 272 -8.72 -9.64 2.09
N HIS A 273 -8.95 -10.91 2.38
CA HIS A 273 -8.01 -11.98 2.11
C HIS A 273 -8.32 -12.67 0.78
N VAL A 274 -7.29 -12.93 -0.02
CA VAL A 274 -7.37 -13.69 -1.26
C VAL A 274 -6.40 -14.87 -1.17
N ASP A 275 -6.91 -16.09 -1.33
CA ASP A 275 -6.13 -17.32 -1.21
C ASP A 275 -5.18 -17.56 -2.40
N SER A 276 -4.36 -18.60 -2.33
CA SER A 276 -3.46 -18.99 -3.42
C SER A 276 -4.17 -19.43 -4.71
N ASN A 277 -5.48 -19.68 -4.68
CA ASN A 277 -6.31 -19.98 -5.85
C ASN A 277 -7.00 -18.73 -6.41
N ASN A 278 -6.62 -17.53 -5.97
CA ASN A 278 -7.22 -16.26 -6.36
C ASN A 278 -8.71 -16.13 -5.94
N MET A 279 -9.14 -16.87 -4.92
CA MET A 279 -10.50 -16.82 -4.37
C MET A 279 -10.53 -16.01 -3.07
N TYR A 280 -11.65 -15.34 -2.82
CA TYR A 280 -11.85 -14.66 -1.55
C TYR A 280 -11.88 -15.66 -0.38
N ALA A 281 -11.13 -15.33 0.67
CA ALA A 281 -10.98 -16.13 1.87
C ALA A 281 -11.22 -15.29 3.13
N THR A 282 -11.26 -15.95 4.30
CA THR A 282 -11.42 -15.29 5.59
C THR A 282 -10.20 -14.42 5.93
N PRO A 283 -10.35 -13.18 6.47
CA PRO A 283 -11.59 -12.41 6.55
C PRO A 283 -11.83 -11.55 5.30
N LEU A 284 -13.11 -11.26 5.03
CA LEU A 284 -13.54 -10.22 4.12
C LEU A 284 -14.28 -9.14 4.90
N LEU A 285 -13.81 -7.91 4.85
CA LEU A 285 -14.44 -6.74 5.45
C LEU A 285 -14.63 -5.67 4.39
N PHE A 286 -15.88 -5.31 4.15
CA PHE A 286 -16.30 -4.36 3.13
C PHE A 286 -17.15 -3.24 3.72
N LEU A 287 -17.08 -2.06 3.12
CA LEU A 287 -17.95 -0.92 3.39
C LEU A 287 -19.08 -0.90 2.35
N THR A 288 -20.34 -0.86 2.80
CA THR A 288 -21.49 -0.76 1.90
C THR A 288 -21.77 0.68 1.47
N ALA A 289 -22.56 0.85 0.41
CA ALA A 289 -23.07 2.16 -0.03
C ALA A 289 -23.93 2.89 1.02
N THR A 290 -24.38 2.19 2.06
CA THR A 290 -25.16 2.75 3.18
C THR A 290 -24.32 3.04 4.42
N GLY A 291 -23.00 2.80 4.37
CA GLY A 291 -22.09 3.05 5.48
C GLY A 291 -21.97 1.92 6.51
N HIS A 292 -22.60 0.77 6.28
CA HIS A 292 -22.48 -0.40 7.14
C HIS A 292 -21.23 -1.22 6.79
N VAL A 293 -20.70 -1.93 7.78
CA VAL A 293 -19.61 -2.89 7.60
C VAL A 293 -20.21 -4.25 7.27
N HIS A 294 -19.89 -4.77 6.10
CA HIS A 294 -20.21 -6.12 5.66
C HIS A 294 -19.00 -7.02 5.92
N ALA A 295 -19.16 -8.00 6.82
CA ALA A 295 -18.14 -8.98 7.15
C ALA A 295 -18.54 -10.36 6.60
N GLN A 296 -17.66 -10.99 5.82
CA GLN A 296 -17.84 -12.35 5.33
C GLN A 296 -16.65 -13.23 5.71
N MET A 297 -16.96 -14.47 6.12
CA MET A 297 -16.01 -15.46 6.62
C MET A 297 -16.35 -16.83 6.03
N GLN A 298 -15.34 -17.66 5.82
CA GLN A 298 -15.50 -19.03 5.37
C GLN A 298 -15.37 -20.02 6.54
N LEU A 299 -16.28 -20.98 6.62
CA LEU A 299 -16.24 -22.06 7.59
C LEU A 299 -15.41 -23.24 7.09
N THR A 300 -14.93 -24.08 8.01
CA THR A 300 -14.21 -25.35 7.74
C THR A 300 -14.94 -26.30 6.79
N LYS A 301 -16.28 -26.23 6.71
CA LYS A 301 -17.11 -26.98 5.76
C LYS A 301 -17.21 -26.32 4.37
N LYS A 302 -16.42 -25.27 4.07
CA LYS A 302 -16.50 -24.43 2.87
C LYS A 302 -17.88 -23.79 2.66
N ILE A 303 -18.56 -23.48 3.76
CA ILE A 303 -19.80 -22.70 3.75
C ILE A 303 -19.42 -21.28 4.12
N ASP A 304 -19.86 -20.32 3.33
CA ASP A 304 -19.60 -18.91 3.59
C ASP A 304 -20.71 -18.34 4.47
N PHE A 305 -20.31 -17.48 5.40
CA PHE A 305 -21.19 -16.79 6.33
C PHE A 305 -20.91 -15.29 6.27
N ALA A 306 -21.97 -14.49 6.20
CA ALA A 306 -21.91 -13.06 5.99
C ALA A 306 -22.81 -12.32 6.98
N ILE A 307 -22.35 -11.16 7.45
CA ILE A 307 -23.03 -10.33 8.43
C ILE A 307 -22.90 -8.86 8.07
N LEU A 308 -23.93 -8.10 8.41
CA LEU A 308 -23.97 -6.65 8.28
C LEU A 308 -24.00 -6.01 9.67
N SER A 309 -23.18 -4.98 9.90
CA SER A 309 -23.18 -4.22 11.15
C SER A 309 -24.52 -3.52 11.38
N HIS A 310 -24.89 -3.32 12.65
CA HIS A 310 -26.08 -2.52 13.02
C HIS A 310 -25.82 -1.02 13.07
N PHE A 311 -24.56 -0.60 13.02
CA PHE A 311 -24.16 0.79 12.98
C PHE A 311 -23.61 1.15 11.60
N THR A 312 -23.65 2.45 11.30
CA THR A 312 -23.00 3.07 10.16
C THR A 312 -21.72 3.75 10.63
N LEU A 313 -20.63 3.65 9.88
CA LEU A 313 -19.42 4.41 10.15
C LEU A 313 -19.67 5.90 9.88
N PRO A 314 -19.28 6.83 10.76
CA PRO A 314 -19.44 8.25 10.50
C PRO A 314 -18.51 8.76 9.41
N LEU A 315 -18.96 9.81 8.73
CA LEU A 315 -18.16 10.57 7.77
C LEU A 315 -17.47 11.74 8.47
N TYR A 316 -16.36 12.19 7.91
CA TYR A 316 -15.57 13.34 8.36
C TYR A 316 -14.99 13.24 9.78
N GLN A 317 -14.79 12.02 10.27
CA GLN A 317 -14.23 11.72 11.59
C GLN A 317 -13.27 10.53 11.51
N TRP A 318 -12.23 10.54 12.36
CA TRP A 318 -11.34 9.40 12.51
C TRP A 318 -12.04 8.28 13.27
N VAL A 319 -12.03 7.09 12.67
CA VAL A 319 -12.63 5.89 13.24
C VAL A 319 -11.57 4.80 13.33
N ARG A 320 -11.37 4.26 14.53
CA ARG A 320 -10.64 2.99 14.71
C ARG A 320 -11.63 1.84 14.60
N LEU A 321 -11.41 0.93 13.67
CA LEU A 321 -12.17 -0.30 13.52
C LEU A 321 -11.33 -1.48 14.04
N ASP A 322 -11.76 -2.08 15.14
CA ASP A 322 -11.16 -3.31 15.68
C ASP A 322 -11.99 -4.55 15.27
N VAL A 323 -11.32 -5.61 14.81
CA VAL A 323 -11.97 -6.88 14.46
C VAL A 323 -11.18 -8.03 15.07
N THR A 324 -11.77 -8.65 16.09
CA THR A 324 -11.21 -9.80 16.81
C THR A 324 -11.97 -11.08 16.48
N ILE A 325 -11.26 -12.16 16.21
CA ILE A 325 -11.82 -13.52 16.06
C ILE A 325 -11.26 -14.41 17.16
N HIS A 326 -12.15 -15.15 17.84
CA HIS A 326 -11.82 -16.05 18.95
C HIS A 326 -12.54 -17.41 18.78
N GLY A 327 -12.05 -18.25 17.87
CA GLY A 327 -12.38 -19.69 17.80
C GLY A 327 -13.75 -20.14 17.26
N GLY A 328 -14.06 -21.43 17.50
CA GLY A 328 -15.18 -22.17 16.91
C GLY A 328 -16.35 -22.57 17.84
N MET A 329 -16.24 -22.27 19.14
CA MET A 329 -17.42 -22.17 20.00
C MET A 329 -17.98 -20.77 19.85
N VAL A 330 -19.29 -20.69 19.94
CA VAL A 330 -20.08 -19.52 19.66
C VAL A 330 -19.91 -18.44 20.73
N LEU A 331 -18.77 -17.79 20.70
CA LEU A 331 -18.52 -16.47 21.20
C LEU A 331 -17.46 -15.89 20.26
N GLY A 332 -17.73 -15.95 18.95
CA GLY A 332 -17.07 -15.08 17.99
C GLY A 332 -17.56 -13.66 18.22
N LYS A 333 -17.15 -13.05 19.34
CA LYS A 333 -17.23 -11.61 19.53
C LYS A 333 -16.29 -11.00 18.50
N TYR A 334 -16.80 -10.69 17.32
CA TYR A 334 -16.21 -9.59 16.57
C TYR A 334 -16.72 -8.34 17.27
N LEU A 335 -15.84 -7.69 18.01
CA LEU A 335 -16.16 -6.47 18.72
C LEU A 335 -15.80 -5.35 17.77
N LEU A 336 -16.74 -5.04 16.88
CA LEU A 336 -16.66 -3.94 15.93
C LEU A 336 -16.86 -2.68 16.75
N GLU A 337 -15.77 -2.12 17.28
CA GLU A 337 -15.78 -0.87 18.05
C GLU A 337 -15.18 0.25 17.24
N ALA A 338 -15.91 1.35 17.18
CA ALA A 338 -15.49 2.63 16.60
C ALA A 338 -15.19 3.60 17.76
N LEU A 339 -13.97 4.15 17.80
CA LEU A 339 -13.62 5.30 18.64
C LEU A 339 -13.71 6.58 17.79
N LEU A 340 -14.37 7.62 18.32
CA LEU A 340 -14.51 8.93 17.69
C LEU A 340 -13.63 9.97 18.39
N GLY A 341 -12.43 10.21 17.86
CA GLY A 341 -11.51 11.19 18.47
C GLY A 341 -11.20 10.89 19.95
N GLU A 342 -11.16 11.93 20.79
CA GLU A 342 -10.94 11.82 22.25
C GLU A 342 -12.23 11.54 23.06
N ASP A 343 -13.41 11.85 22.51
CA ASP A 343 -14.71 11.66 23.16
C ASP A 343 -15.32 10.30 22.78
N VAL A 344 -15.38 9.40 23.75
CA VAL A 344 -15.70 7.98 23.55
C VAL A 344 -17.20 7.75 23.35
N GLU A 345 -17.70 7.85 22.12
CA GLU A 345 -18.93 7.15 21.72
C GLU A 345 -18.61 5.74 21.22
N LEU A 346 -18.83 4.75 22.08
CA LEU A 346 -18.61 3.33 21.78
C LEU A 346 -19.80 2.75 21.03
N PHE A 347 -19.59 2.41 19.76
CA PHE A 347 -20.50 1.55 19.01
C PHE A 347 -19.94 0.14 19.05
N SER A 348 -20.51 -0.76 19.86
CA SER A 348 -20.09 -2.17 19.88
C SER A 348 -21.20 -3.07 19.32
N HIS A 349 -20.80 -4.02 18.48
CA HIS A 349 -21.73 -5.03 17.95
C HIS A 349 -21.21 -6.43 18.29
N ASP A 350 -21.68 -6.99 19.40
CA ASP A 350 -21.39 -8.37 19.79
C ASP A 350 -22.29 -9.35 19.03
N TYR A 351 -21.72 -10.25 18.24
CA TYR A 351 -22.48 -11.36 17.65
C TYR A 351 -22.12 -12.70 18.29
N ARG A 352 -23.13 -13.54 18.50
CA ARG A 352 -23.00 -14.88 19.06
C ARG A 352 -23.84 -15.87 18.24
N ILE A 353 -23.22 -16.63 17.33
CA ILE A 353 -23.80 -17.74 16.53
C ILE A 353 -24.34 -18.96 17.35
N LEU A 354 -25.28 -18.90 18.30
CA LEU A 354 -25.46 -20.01 19.30
C LEU A 354 -25.60 -21.45 18.71
N ASN A 355 -24.96 -22.47 19.34
CA ASN A 355 -25.19 -23.89 19.00
C ASN A 355 -26.56 -24.31 19.55
N SER A 356 -27.59 -24.42 18.70
CA SER A 356 -28.93 -24.79 19.17
C SER A 356 -29.07 -26.29 19.39
N SER A 357 -29.14 -26.71 20.67
CA SER A 357 -30.05 -27.79 21.09
C SER A 357 -31.10 -27.33 22.11
N LEU A 358 -31.23 -26.02 22.35
CA LEU A 358 -32.22 -25.45 23.27
C LEU A 358 -33.08 -24.43 22.52
N GLN A 359 -34.23 -24.89 22.04
CA GLN A 359 -35.29 -24.02 21.54
C GLN A 359 -35.94 -23.29 22.73
N THR A 360 -35.60 -22.02 22.93
CA THR A 360 -36.42 -21.10 23.73
C THR A 360 -36.85 -19.90 22.89
N GLY A 361 -37.97 -20.08 22.19
CA GLY A 361 -39.10 -19.15 22.05
C GLY A 361 -38.97 -17.72 21.50
N ARG A 362 -37.85 -17.00 21.63
CA ARG A 362 -37.79 -15.58 21.22
C ARG A 362 -36.38 -15.15 20.85
N LEU A 363 -35.96 -15.51 19.63
CA LEU A 363 -35.02 -14.81 18.73
C LEU A 363 -34.68 -15.81 17.62
N LYS A 364 -35.04 -15.52 16.37
CA LYS A 364 -34.61 -16.31 15.21
C LYS A 364 -33.17 -15.92 14.86
N GLU A 365 -32.20 -16.25 15.72
CA GLU A 365 -30.79 -16.19 15.36
C GLU A 365 -30.48 -17.38 14.45
N LYS A 366 -30.01 -17.10 13.22
CA LYS A 366 -29.52 -18.13 12.30
C LYS A 366 -28.28 -18.77 12.93
N CYS A 367 -28.48 -19.93 13.58
CA CYS A 367 -27.41 -20.75 14.11
C CYS A 367 -26.65 -21.39 12.93
N VAL A 368 -25.35 -21.14 12.79
CA VAL A 368 -24.51 -21.74 11.75
C VAL A 368 -23.49 -22.66 12.41
N ASP A 369 -23.59 -23.95 12.09
CA ASP A 369 -22.85 -25.02 12.77
C ASP A 369 -21.51 -25.32 12.06
N GLY A 370 -20.42 -24.68 12.51
CA GLY A 370 -19.05 -24.95 12.04
C GLY A 370 -18.00 -23.92 12.49
N ASP A 371 -16.74 -24.37 12.60
CA ASP A 371 -15.59 -23.52 12.94
C ASP A 371 -15.16 -22.65 11.72
N ILE A 372 -14.64 -21.44 11.97
CA ILE A 372 -14.07 -20.57 10.91
C ILE A 372 -12.75 -21.17 10.39
N TYR A 373 -12.56 -21.19 9.08
CA TYR A 373 -11.29 -21.53 8.45
C TYR A 373 -10.49 -20.26 8.17
N TYR A 374 -9.22 -20.24 8.58
CA TYR A 374 -8.33 -19.09 8.39
C TYR A 374 -6.88 -19.54 8.30
N ASP A 375 -6.19 -19.21 7.21
CA ASP A 375 -4.75 -19.37 7.05
C ASP A 375 -4.17 -18.07 6.48
N ASP A 376 -3.46 -17.32 7.31
CA ASP A 376 -2.86 -16.03 6.95
C ASP A 376 -1.67 -16.13 5.98
N THR A 377 -1.13 -17.34 5.79
CA THR A 377 0.01 -17.59 4.88
C THR A 377 -0.44 -18.07 3.49
N ASP A 378 -1.73 -18.37 3.32
CA ASP A 378 -2.30 -18.83 2.06
C ASP A 378 -2.77 -17.65 1.20
N GLY A 379 -1.93 -17.20 0.26
CA GLY A 379 -2.28 -16.11 -0.65
C GLY A 379 -1.78 -14.75 -0.16
N PHE A 380 -2.64 -13.72 -0.15
CA PHE A 380 -2.29 -12.36 0.25
C PHE A 380 -3.47 -11.59 0.87
N MET A 381 -3.15 -10.65 1.75
CA MET A 381 -4.08 -9.70 2.35
C MET A 381 -4.04 -8.38 1.60
N ALA A 382 -5.19 -7.78 1.34
CA ALA A 382 -5.28 -6.43 0.79
C ALA A 382 -5.98 -5.50 1.79
N VAL A 383 -5.40 -4.32 2.02
CA VAL A 383 -6.04 -3.21 2.76
C VAL A 383 -6.53 -2.20 1.73
N GLY A 384 -7.82 -1.88 1.79
CA GLY A 384 -8.48 -1.05 0.79
C GLY A 384 -8.86 -1.82 -0.48
N GLY A 385 -8.59 -1.22 -1.63
CA GLY A 385 -8.95 -1.77 -2.94
C GLY A 385 -8.05 -2.92 -3.40
N SER A 386 -8.44 -3.55 -4.51
CA SER A 386 -7.61 -4.54 -5.21
C SER A 386 -7.98 -4.59 -6.69
N LYS A 387 -7.43 -5.55 -7.45
CA LYS A 387 -7.87 -5.75 -8.85
C LYS A 387 -9.35 -6.13 -8.98
N TYR A 388 -10.00 -6.56 -7.90
CA TYR A 388 -11.37 -7.07 -7.90
C TYR A 388 -12.41 -6.10 -7.29
N VAL A 389 -12.00 -5.26 -6.34
CA VAL A 389 -12.89 -4.42 -5.52
C VAL A 389 -12.31 -3.01 -5.41
N ALA A 390 -13.18 -2.01 -5.45
CA ALA A 390 -12.82 -0.61 -5.28
C ALA A 390 -12.40 -0.31 -3.85
N ASN A 391 -11.52 0.68 -3.69
CA ASN A 391 -11.11 1.17 -2.38
C ASN A 391 -12.18 2.10 -1.76
N ILE A 392 -12.08 2.38 -0.46
CA ILE A 392 -12.93 3.38 0.22
C ILE A 392 -12.58 4.81 -0.23
N ASP A 393 -13.51 5.75 -0.08
CA ASP A 393 -13.27 7.17 -0.34
C ASP A 393 -12.85 7.87 0.96
N GLY A 394 -11.54 8.14 1.14
CA GLY A 394 -11.03 8.62 2.42
C GLY A 394 -9.51 8.46 2.63
N VAL A 395 -9.10 8.36 3.88
CA VAL A 395 -7.68 8.17 4.28
C VAL A 395 -7.58 7.02 5.28
N PHE A 396 -6.69 6.07 5.05
CA PHE A 396 -6.33 5.06 6.07
C PHE A 396 -5.24 5.62 6.98
N GLY A 397 -5.41 5.43 8.29
CA GLY A 397 -4.39 5.65 9.30
C GLY A 397 -3.62 4.35 9.61
N PRO A 398 -3.03 4.24 10.81
CA PRO A 398 -2.28 3.05 11.20
C PRO A 398 -3.11 1.77 11.20
N VAL A 399 -2.54 0.70 10.64
CA VAL A 399 -3.15 -0.63 10.57
C VAL A 399 -2.24 -1.67 11.21
N LYS A 400 -2.74 -2.35 12.25
CA LYS A 400 -2.05 -3.44 12.95
C LYS A 400 -2.81 -4.75 12.83
N TYR A 401 -2.04 -5.82 12.73
CA TYR A 401 -2.53 -7.19 12.66
C TYR A 401 -1.83 -8.05 13.71
N TYR A 402 -2.61 -8.59 14.65
CA TYR A 402 -2.17 -9.48 15.71
C TYR A 402 -2.47 -10.92 15.28
N ARG A 403 -1.44 -11.65 14.83
CA ARG A 403 -1.57 -12.94 14.13
C ARG A 403 -2.08 -14.10 14.98
N LEU A 404 -1.74 -14.10 16.28
CA LEU A 404 -1.92 -15.26 17.17
C LEU A 404 -2.76 -14.96 18.42
N LYS A 405 -3.32 -13.74 18.51
CA LYS A 405 -4.01 -13.23 19.70
C LYS A 405 -5.37 -12.67 19.31
N ALA A 406 -6.35 -13.00 20.14
CA ALA A 406 -7.66 -12.38 20.14
C ALA A 406 -7.72 -11.42 21.33
N LEU A 407 -7.66 -10.12 21.04
CA LEU A 407 -7.53 -9.06 22.05
C LEU A 407 -8.86 -8.34 22.30
N GLN A 408 -9.05 -7.90 23.54
CA GLN A 408 -10.09 -6.92 23.90
C GLN A 408 -9.60 -5.50 23.62
N MET A 409 -10.53 -4.53 23.54
CA MET A 409 -10.21 -3.16 23.13
C MET A 409 -9.11 -2.51 23.99
N GLU A 410 -9.16 -2.72 25.30
CA GLU A 410 -8.23 -2.14 26.27
C GLU A 410 -6.81 -2.73 26.14
N GLU A 411 -6.69 -3.90 25.52
CA GLU A 411 -5.42 -4.58 25.26
C GLU A 411 -4.80 -4.19 23.91
N ILE A 412 -5.60 -3.61 23.00
CA ILE A 412 -5.16 -3.21 21.66
C ILE A 412 -4.43 -1.87 21.73
N PHE A 413 -3.11 -1.92 21.52
CA PHE A 413 -2.30 -0.72 21.39
C PHE A 413 -2.14 -0.32 19.93
N ASN A 414 -3.05 0.49 19.42
CA ASN A 414 -2.96 1.13 18.10
C ASN A 414 -3.48 2.58 18.19
N PRO A 415 -2.77 3.48 18.87
CA PRO A 415 -3.19 4.88 18.94
C PRO A 415 -3.08 5.55 17.58
N LEU A 416 -3.96 6.51 17.31
CA LEU A 416 -3.68 7.51 16.29
C LEU A 416 -2.45 8.30 16.78
N PRO A 417 -1.42 8.52 15.96
CA PRO A 417 -0.26 9.30 16.38
C PRO A 417 -0.71 10.69 16.87
N GLU A 418 -0.11 11.18 17.97
CA GLU A 418 -0.29 12.57 18.45
C GLU A 418 0.47 13.54 17.53
N ASP A 419 0.21 13.46 16.22
CA ASP A 419 0.84 14.27 15.18
C ASP A 419 -0.17 15.33 14.70
N GLU A 420 0.29 16.58 14.55
CA GLU A 420 -0.52 17.73 14.12
C GLU A 420 -1.29 17.47 12.80
N LEU A 421 -0.74 16.59 11.95
CA LEU A 421 -1.30 16.21 10.65
C LEU A 421 -2.74 15.66 10.73
N TYR A 422 -3.05 14.79 11.69
CA TYR A 422 -4.36 14.13 11.75
C TYR A 422 -5.49 15.12 12.08
N ASP A 423 -5.21 16.09 12.94
CA ASP A 423 -6.10 17.21 13.26
C ASP A 423 -6.22 18.18 12.09
N GLN A 424 -5.12 18.46 11.40
CA GLN A 424 -5.12 19.30 10.20
C GLN A 424 -5.99 18.70 9.08
N ILE A 425 -5.98 17.37 8.89
CA ILE A 425 -6.87 16.67 7.93
C ILE A 425 -8.34 16.94 8.27
N GLN A 426 -8.72 16.77 9.54
CA GLN A 426 -10.10 16.99 9.99
C GLN A 426 -10.52 18.46 9.84
N ASN A 427 -9.64 19.39 10.23
CA ASN A 427 -9.88 20.83 10.11
C ASN A 427 -10.02 21.27 8.65
N TYR A 428 -9.22 20.70 7.74
CA TYR A 428 -9.29 20.96 6.32
C TYR A 428 -10.65 20.56 5.73
N TYR A 429 -11.09 19.32 5.94
CA TYR A 429 -12.36 18.86 5.37
C TYR A 429 -13.57 19.55 5.99
N SER A 430 -13.52 19.86 7.29
CA SER A 430 -14.54 20.69 7.97
C SER A 430 -14.68 22.06 7.32
N ARG A 431 -13.56 22.76 7.06
CA ARG A 431 -13.57 24.04 6.33
C ARG A 431 -14.08 23.86 4.90
N CYS A 432 -13.69 22.81 4.20
CA CYS A 432 -14.12 22.62 2.81
C CYS A 432 -15.61 22.34 2.69
N PHE A 433 -16.23 21.71 3.68
CA PHE A 433 -17.68 21.59 3.77
C PHE A 433 -18.34 22.98 3.78
N GLU A 434 -17.88 23.90 4.65
CA GLU A 434 -18.38 25.28 4.69
C GLU A 434 -18.20 26.02 3.36
N VAL A 435 -17.01 25.91 2.73
CA VAL A 435 -16.71 26.59 1.46
C VAL A 435 -17.62 26.08 0.33
N LYS A 436 -17.79 24.75 0.20
CA LYS A 436 -18.66 24.16 -0.83
C LYS A 436 -20.11 24.60 -0.65
N ASP A 437 -20.63 24.57 0.57
CA ASP A 437 -21.99 25.00 0.89
C ASP A 437 -22.22 26.47 0.55
N LEU A 438 -21.26 27.34 0.86
CA LEU A 438 -21.31 28.76 0.51
C LEU A 438 -21.32 29.00 -1.00
N VAL A 439 -20.49 28.29 -1.77
CA VAL A 439 -20.44 28.41 -3.24
C VAL A 439 -21.74 27.93 -3.87
N HIS A 440 -22.27 26.79 -3.42
CA HIS A 440 -23.57 26.27 -3.87
C HIS A 440 -24.69 27.28 -3.58
N LEU A 441 -24.79 27.75 -2.34
CA LEU A 441 -25.79 28.72 -1.92
C LEU A 441 -25.69 30.03 -2.72
N TYR A 442 -24.47 30.50 -2.99
CA TYR A 442 -24.25 31.68 -3.81
C TYR A 442 -24.72 31.47 -5.25
N ALA A 443 -24.35 30.34 -5.89
CA ALA A 443 -24.79 30.01 -7.24
C ALA A 443 -26.31 29.93 -7.35
N ASP A 444 -26.97 29.27 -6.39
CA ASP A 444 -28.43 29.19 -6.31
C ASP A 444 -29.08 30.58 -6.19
N THR A 445 -28.52 31.46 -5.36
CA THR A 445 -29.07 32.82 -5.19
C THR A 445 -28.95 33.70 -6.44
N ILE A 446 -27.88 33.56 -7.23
CA ILE A 446 -27.74 34.30 -8.50
C ILE A 446 -28.72 33.76 -9.53
N SER A 447 -28.88 32.43 -9.59
CA SER A 447 -29.89 31.80 -10.44
C SER A 447 -31.30 32.32 -10.09
N GLU A 448 -31.62 32.43 -8.79
CA GLU A 448 -32.90 32.96 -8.32
C GLU A 448 -33.07 34.47 -8.56
N LYS A 449 -32.01 35.28 -8.42
CA LYS A 449 -32.04 36.72 -8.78
C LYS A 449 -32.37 36.92 -10.26
N HIS A 450 -31.90 36.02 -11.13
CA HIS A 450 -32.26 36.03 -12.55
C HIS A 450 -33.68 35.52 -12.80
N ILE A 451 -34.20 34.61 -11.96
CA ILE A 451 -35.55 34.03 -12.06
C ILE A 451 -36.65 34.93 -11.44
N LYS A 452 -36.34 35.78 -10.45
CA LYS A 452 -37.34 36.63 -9.74
C LYS A 452 -37.09 38.13 -9.90
N GLN A 453 -37.70 38.70 -10.94
CA GLN A 453 -38.21 40.08 -10.93
C GLN A 453 -39.46 40.25 -10.03
N THR A 454 -39.90 39.23 -9.29
CA THR A 454 -41.09 39.29 -8.43
C THR A 454 -40.86 38.61 -7.10
N CYS A 455 -40.63 39.41 -6.06
CA CYS A 455 -40.73 38.98 -4.68
C CYS A 455 -42.20 38.85 -4.29
N GLN A 456 -42.73 37.64 -4.18
CA GLN A 456 -44.00 37.39 -3.50
C GLN A 456 -43.72 37.10 -2.02
N ALA A 457 -43.51 38.15 -1.23
CA ALA A 457 -43.62 38.02 0.22
C ALA A 457 -45.10 38.16 0.59
N LYS A 458 -45.79 37.05 0.89
CA LYS A 458 -47.12 37.11 1.55
C LYS A 458 -46.95 37.62 2.98
N ASN A 459 -46.81 38.93 3.13
CA ASN A 459 -46.85 39.61 4.43
C ASN A 459 -47.72 40.86 4.29
N ARG A 460 -48.85 40.89 5.01
CA ARG A 460 -49.89 41.92 4.93
C ARG A 460 -49.37 43.33 5.28
N TYR A 461 -48.27 43.39 6.04
CA TYR A 461 -47.57 44.63 6.37
C TYR A 461 -46.75 45.19 5.19
N ILE A 462 -46.16 44.30 4.39
CA ILE A 462 -45.39 44.65 3.19
C ILE A 462 -46.33 45.13 2.07
N ASP A 463 -47.53 44.56 1.94
CA ASP A 463 -48.56 45.04 0.99
C ASP A 463 -49.01 46.48 1.25
N LEU A 464 -49.09 46.89 2.52
CA LEU A 464 -49.40 48.27 2.90
C LEU A 464 -48.23 49.23 2.65
N TYR A 465 -47.00 48.76 2.85
CA TYR A 465 -45.78 49.52 2.57
C TYR A 465 -45.57 49.74 1.05
N LEU A 466 -45.86 48.72 0.24
CA LEU A 466 -45.78 48.72 -1.23
C LEU A 466 -46.81 49.64 -1.92
N LYS A 467 -47.89 50.04 -1.22
CA LYS A 467 -48.95 50.88 -1.79
C LYS A 467 -48.56 52.37 -1.86
N TYR A 468 -47.54 52.80 -1.11
CA TYR A 468 -47.21 54.22 -0.94
C TYR A 468 -45.74 54.58 -1.25
N ARG A 469 -44.90 53.63 -1.71
CA ARG A 469 -43.51 53.85 -2.16
C ARG A 469 -43.08 52.87 -3.26
N ASP A 470 -41.99 53.20 -3.96
CA ASP A 470 -41.35 52.32 -4.95
C ASP A 470 -41.02 50.93 -4.36
N ARG A 471 -41.09 49.90 -5.21
CA ARG A 471 -40.87 48.50 -4.83
C ARG A 471 -39.50 48.35 -4.13
N PRO A 472 -39.41 47.84 -2.89
CA PRO A 472 -38.14 47.47 -2.30
C PRO A 472 -37.57 46.29 -3.10
N THR A 473 -36.37 46.46 -3.64
CA THR A 473 -35.53 45.36 -4.11
C THR A 473 -35.17 44.49 -2.91
N CYS A 474 -35.71 43.28 -2.82
CA CYS A 474 -35.26 42.34 -1.79
C CYS A 474 -33.86 41.85 -2.15
N ASN A 475 -32.85 42.37 -1.48
CA ASN A 475 -31.56 41.70 -1.37
C ASN A 475 -31.66 40.68 -0.24
N LEU A 476 -32.38 39.57 -0.48
CA LEU A 476 -32.30 38.41 0.41
C LEU A 476 -30.96 37.73 0.14
N VAL A 477 -29.99 38.12 0.94
CA VAL A 477 -28.68 37.51 0.97
C VAL A 477 -28.71 36.48 2.10
N PRO A 478 -28.61 35.17 1.84
CA PRO A 478 -28.82 34.13 2.84
C PRO A 478 -27.65 33.95 3.82
N TRP A 479 -26.51 34.62 3.59
CA TRP A 479 -25.34 34.59 4.47
C TRP A 479 -25.28 35.79 5.43
N THR A 480 -24.70 35.56 6.60
CA THR A 480 -24.53 36.52 7.69
C THR A 480 -23.40 37.52 7.44
N GLN A 481 -23.41 38.64 8.15
CA GLN A 481 -22.34 39.63 8.11
C GLN A 481 -21.01 39.06 8.65
N GLU A 482 -21.07 38.05 9.54
CA GLU A 482 -19.91 37.36 10.08
C GLU A 482 -19.27 36.43 9.06
N GLU A 483 -20.06 35.62 8.35
CA GLU A 483 -19.59 34.80 7.22
C GLU A 483 -18.98 35.65 6.11
N THR A 484 -19.60 36.80 5.80
CA THR A 484 -19.06 37.75 4.81
C THR A 484 -17.69 38.29 5.22
N ARG A 485 -17.43 38.47 6.52
CA ARG A 485 -16.13 38.91 7.02
C ARG A 485 -15.11 37.77 7.02
N LYS A 486 -15.51 36.58 7.49
CA LYS A 486 -14.67 35.37 7.55
C LYS A 486 -14.20 34.96 6.14
N TYR A 487 -15.10 35.00 5.16
CA TYR A 487 -14.85 34.57 3.78
C TYR A 487 -14.84 35.73 2.77
N SER A 488 -14.36 36.91 3.18
CA SER A 488 -14.39 38.13 2.36
C SER A 488 -13.71 37.96 0.99
N ASN A 489 -12.55 37.30 0.94
CA ASN A 489 -11.84 37.02 -0.32
C ASN A 489 -12.64 36.08 -1.23
N LEU A 490 -13.25 35.03 -0.69
CA LEU A 490 -14.10 34.09 -1.42
C LEU A 490 -15.29 34.82 -2.06
N PHE A 491 -15.97 35.71 -1.31
CA PHE A 491 -17.09 36.49 -1.85
C PHE A 491 -16.66 37.47 -2.95
N ASN A 492 -15.49 38.09 -2.83
CA ASN A 492 -14.94 38.94 -3.89
C ASN A 492 -14.68 38.13 -5.17
N LEU A 493 -14.12 36.93 -5.04
CA LEU A 493 -13.88 36.02 -6.15
C LEU A 493 -15.19 35.55 -6.78
N LEU A 494 -16.16 35.12 -5.98
CA LEU A 494 -17.49 34.69 -6.41
C LEU A 494 -18.17 35.78 -7.26
N THR A 495 -18.11 37.03 -6.81
CA THR A 495 -18.65 38.20 -7.53
C THR A 495 -17.92 38.44 -8.87
N SER A 496 -16.62 38.15 -8.94
CA SER A 496 -15.86 38.27 -10.21
C SER A 496 -16.15 37.13 -11.20
N THR A 497 -16.78 36.04 -10.75
CA THR A 497 -17.02 34.81 -11.54
C THR A 497 -18.50 34.48 -11.78
N GLU A 498 -19.43 35.40 -11.51
CA GLU A 498 -20.88 35.16 -11.61
C GLU A 498 -21.31 34.52 -12.94
N ASN A 499 -20.73 34.95 -14.07
CA ASN A 499 -21.07 34.45 -15.39
C ASN A 499 -20.78 32.95 -15.58
N ILE A 500 -19.77 32.41 -14.88
CA ILE A 500 -19.38 31.00 -14.99
C ILE A 500 -20.28 30.12 -14.12
N LEU A 501 -20.67 30.62 -12.94
CA LEU A 501 -21.57 29.94 -12.00
C LEU A 501 -22.98 29.73 -12.57
N LEU A 502 -23.32 30.45 -13.64
CA LEU A 502 -24.61 30.39 -14.33
C LEU A 502 -24.66 29.40 -15.50
N ASP A 503 -23.57 28.74 -15.90
CA ASP A 503 -23.63 27.72 -16.96
C ASP A 503 -24.30 26.44 -16.42
N PRO A 504 -25.52 26.08 -16.88
CA PRO A 504 -26.25 24.93 -16.38
C PRO A 504 -25.61 23.58 -16.75
N ARG A 505 -24.57 23.58 -17.60
CA ARG A 505 -23.91 22.35 -18.06
C ARG A 505 -22.76 21.90 -17.15
N THR A 506 -22.37 22.71 -16.19
CA THR A 506 -21.18 22.48 -15.36
C THR A 506 -21.51 22.57 -13.88
N ASP A 507 -20.84 21.77 -13.06
CA ASP A 507 -20.93 21.90 -11.60
C ASP A 507 -20.34 23.27 -11.17
N PRO A 508 -21.11 24.15 -10.52
CA PRO A 508 -20.67 25.48 -10.16
C PRO A 508 -19.45 25.45 -9.22
N VAL A 509 -19.36 24.47 -8.33
CA VAL A 509 -18.26 24.36 -7.36
C VAL A 509 -16.96 24.00 -8.06
N SER A 510 -16.93 22.90 -8.81
CA SER A 510 -15.73 22.48 -9.54
C SER A 510 -15.24 23.53 -10.55
N SER A 511 -16.17 24.16 -11.27
CA SER A 511 -15.86 25.19 -12.27
C SER A 511 -15.28 26.46 -11.63
N PHE A 512 -15.82 26.87 -10.48
CA PHE A 512 -15.30 27.97 -9.68
C PHE A 512 -13.88 27.68 -9.19
N GLY A 513 -13.64 26.48 -8.63
CA GLY A 513 -12.31 26.04 -8.21
C GLY A 513 -11.28 26.07 -9.34
N LYS A 514 -11.63 25.56 -10.52
CA LYS A 514 -10.78 25.64 -11.73
C LYS A 514 -10.43 27.08 -12.06
N LYS A 515 -11.40 28.00 -12.03
CA LYS A 515 -11.16 29.39 -12.40
C LYS A 515 -10.24 30.12 -11.43
N ILE A 516 -10.41 29.87 -10.12
CA ILE A 516 -9.51 30.41 -9.11
C ILE A 516 -8.08 29.94 -9.38
N TYR A 517 -7.88 28.64 -9.59
CA TYR A 517 -6.56 28.09 -9.89
C TYR A 517 -5.94 28.71 -11.15
N GLU A 518 -6.69 28.83 -12.26
CA GLU A 518 -6.21 29.47 -13.48
C GLU A 518 -5.79 30.92 -13.27
N ASN A 519 -6.53 31.67 -12.43
CA ASN A 519 -6.17 33.04 -12.09
C ASN A 519 -4.89 33.11 -11.26
N VAL A 520 -4.69 32.17 -10.32
CA VAL A 520 -3.45 32.06 -9.55
C VAL A 520 -2.28 31.72 -10.48
N ILE A 521 -2.39 30.69 -11.31
CA ILE A 521 -1.32 30.30 -12.26
C ILE A 521 -0.91 31.46 -13.17
N ARG A 522 -1.87 32.27 -13.65
CA ARG A 522 -1.56 33.48 -14.43
C ARG A 522 -0.72 34.48 -13.63
N LYS A 523 -1.10 34.77 -12.38
CA LYS A 523 -0.31 35.65 -11.48
C LYS A 523 1.09 35.09 -11.22
N LEU A 524 1.23 33.76 -11.09
CA LEU A 524 2.50 33.09 -10.82
C LEU A 524 3.45 33.09 -12.03
N SER A 525 2.89 33.12 -13.24
CA SER A 525 3.67 33.23 -14.47
C SER A 525 4.40 34.57 -14.57
N ASP A 526 3.86 35.63 -13.97
CA ASP A 526 4.47 36.96 -13.90
C ASP A 526 5.55 37.07 -12.79
N GLY A 527 5.62 36.11 -11.86
CA GLY A 527 6.65 36.02 -10.82
C GLY A 527 6.17 35.49 -9.47
N PHE A 528 7.13 35.14 -8.60
CA PHE A 528 6.87 34.44 -7.32
C PHE A 528 6.65 35.35 -6.10
N GLN A 529 6.71 36.68 -6.27
CA GLN A 529 6.69 37.65 -5.16
C GLN A 529 5.36 37.68 -4.38
N HIS A 530 4.25 37.25 -4.98
CA HIS A 530 2.91 37.30 -4.40
C HIS A 530 2.33 35.93 -4.01
N LEU A 531 3.14 34.86 -4.01
CA LEU A 531 2.70 33.48 -3.75
C LEU A 531 1.95 33.30 -2.42
N ASN A 532 2.46 33.88 -1.33
CA ASN A 532 1.82 33.77 -0.02
C ASN A 532 0.37 34.33 -0.02
N SER A 533 0.12 35.40 -0.79
CA SER A 533 -1.22 35.98 -0.89
C SER A 533 -2.23 35.11 -1.63
N SER A 534 -1.76 34.14 -2.42
CA SER A 534 -2.61 33.21 -3.18
C SER A 534 -2.88 31.88 -2.46
N ILE A 535 -2.31 31.63 -1.28
CA ILE A 535 -2.58 30.41 -0.51
C ILE A 535 -4.06 30.26 -0.13
N PRO A 536 -4.77 31.32 0.34
CA PRO A 536 -6.21 31.22 0.59
C PRO A 536 -6.99 30.87 -0.68
N GLU A 537 -6.64 31.48 -1.82
CA GLU A 537 -7.26 31.24 -3.12
C GLU A 537 -7.06 29.77 -3.56
N LEU A 538 -5.84 29.25 -3.44
CA LEU A 538 -5.53 27.85 -3.74
C LEU A 538 -6.22 26.88 -2.79
N THR A 539 -6.33 27.25 -1.51
CA THR A 539 -7.01 26.39 -0.52
C THR A 539 -8.51 26.33 -0.81
N ASP A 540 -9.12 27.45 -1.19
CA ASP A 540 -10.53 27.49 -1.58
C ASP A 540 -10.76 26.71 -2.89
N ALA A 541 -9.85 26.81 -3.87
CA ALA A 541 -9.88 26.00 -5.09
C ALA A 541 -9.75 24.49 -4.80
N SER A 542 -8.85 24.12 -3.87
CA SER A 542 -8.67 22.77 -3.37
C SER A 542 -9.95 22.26 -2.68
N CYS A 543 -10.58 23.08 -1.84
CA CYS A 543 -11.86 22.76 -1.22
C CYS A 543 -12.99 22.58 -2.24
N CYS A 544 -12.97 23.31 -3.36
CA CYS A 544 -13.92 23.14 -4.45
C CYS A 544 -13.67 21.87 -5.31
N GLY A 545 -12.75 20.98 -4.91
CA GLY A 545 -12.45 19.73 -5.61
C GLY A 545 -11.51 19.88 -6.81
N TYR A 546 -10.84 21.03 -6.95
CA TYR A 546 -9.82 21.22 -7.98
C TYR A 546 -8.43 20.84 -7.47
N HIS A 547 -8.14 19.54 -7.46
CA HIS A 547 -7.00 18.96 -6.73
C HIS A 547 -5.60 19.29 -7.31
N LYS A 548 -5.52 19.87 -8.52
CA LYS A 548 -4.25 20.49 -9.00
C LYS A 548 -3.82 21.66 -8.11
N ALA A 549 -4.78 22.33 -7.44
CA ALA A 549 -4.48 23.35 -6.43
C ALA A 549 -3.90 22.73 -5.15
N SER A 550 -4.44 21.59 -4.69
CA SER A 550 -3.87 20.81 -3.59
C SER A 550 -2.43 20.42 -3.90
N TYR A 551 -2.17 19.93 -5.11
CA TYR A 551 -0.82 19.55 -5.52
C TYR A 551 0.16 20.74 -5.55
N LEU A 552 -0.26 21.89 -6.09
CA LEU A 552 0.56 23.10 -6.08
C LEU A 552 0.87 23.56 -4.65
N LEU A 553 -0.11 23.56 -3.74
CA LEU A 553 0.11 23.87 -2.31
C LEU A 553 1.10 22.89 -1.69
N ALA A 554 0.95 21.60 -1.97
CA ALA A 554 1.86 20.57 -1.48
C ALA A 554 3.30 20.79 -1.94
N VAL A 555 3.51 21.21 -3.18
CA VAL A 555 4.83 21.57 -3.71
C VAL A 555 5.36 22.84 -3.05
N MET A 556 4.52 23.87 -2.89
CA MET A 556 4.91 25.12 -2.26
C MET A 556 5.45 24.93 -0.83
N TYR A 557 4.73 24.16 -0.01
CA TYR A 557 5.17 23.86 1.36
C TYR A 557 6.36 22.89 1.40
N GLU A 558 6.52 22.00 0.43
CA GLU A 558 7.65 21.06 0.38
C GLU A 558 8.98 21.80 0.19
N ILE A 559 9.07 22.64 -0.84
CA ILE A 559 10.32 23.29 -1.26
C ILE A 559 10.48 24.69 -0.69
N GLY A 560 9.46 25.20 0.00
CA GLY A 560 9.40 26.56 0.49
C GLY A 560 9.23 27.61 -0.61
N LEU A 561 8.43 27.31 -1.64
CA LEU A 561 8.18 28.25 -2.74
C LEU A 561 7.19 29.33 -2.31
N GLY A 562 7.72 30.50 -1.92
CA GLY A 562 6.92 31.66 -1.49
C GLY A 562 6.35 31.57 -0.07
N VAL A 563 6.65 30.47 0.64
CA VAL A 563 6.36 30.23 2.06
C VAL A 563 7.50 29.46 2.71
N PRO A 564 7.64 29.48 4.04
CA PRO A 564 8.56 28.58 4.73
C PRO A 564 8.24 27.11 4.41
N ALA A 565 9.27 26.30 4.26
CA ALA A 565 9.10 24.86 4.06
C ALA A 565 8.46 24.24 5.32
N ASP A 566 7.40 23.47 5.12
CA ASP A 566 6.60 22.82 6.15
C ASP A 566 6.22 21.40 5.67
N PRO A 567 6.89 20.36 6.18
CA PRO A 567 6.69 18.99 5.73
C PRO A 567 5.29 18.46 6.07
N ASP A 568 4.67 18.91 7.16
CA ASP A 568 3.36 18.43 7.60
C ASP A 568 2.26 19.00 6.70
N GLN A 569 2.32 20.30 6.39
CA GLN A 569 1.44 20.93 5.40
C GLN A 569 1.67 20.34 4.00
N ALA A 570 2.92 20.08 3.63
CA ALA A 570 3.24 19.45 2.35
C ALA A 570 2.63 18.04 2.23
N LEU A 571 2.71 17.23 3.30
CA LEU A 571 2.11 15.91 3.37
C LEU A 571 0.57 16.00 3.37
N LEU A 572 -0.03 16.89 4.15
CA LEU A 572 -1.47 17.16 4.19
C LEU A 572 -2.04 17.38 2.78
N PHE A 573 -1.49 18.37 2.05
CA PHE A 573 -1.98 18.70 0.72
C PHE A 573 -1.65 17.62 -0.33
N SER A 574 -0.57 16.85 -0.14
CA SER A 574 -0.26 15.69 -0.97
C SER A 574 -1.32 14.59 -0.79
N LEU A 575 -1.73 14.31 0.46
CA LEU A 575 -2.78 13.34 0.78
C LEU A 575 -4.14 13.79 0.24
N ILE A 576 -4.49 15.08 0.37
CA ILE A 576 -5.73 15.64 -0.18
C ILE A 576 -5.74 15.55 -1.72
N GLY A 577 -4.63 15.91 -2.37
CA GLY A 577 -4.51 15.79 -3.82
C GLY A 577 -4.65 14.33 -4.29
N ALA A 578 -4.01 13.40 -3.57
CA ALA A 578 -4.09 11.97 -3.86
C ALA A 578 -5.48 11.35 -3.61
N GLN A 579 -6.16 11.76 -2.53
CA GLN A 579 -7.55 11.35 -2.27
C GLN A 579 -8.49 11.88 -3.37
N GLY A 580 -8.25 13.12 -3.80
CA GLY A 580 -8.90 13.74 -4.95
C GLY A 580 -8.50 13.18 -6.32
N ASP A 581 -7.67 12.14 -6.34
CA ASP A 581 -7.23 11.44 -7.55
C ASP A 581 -6.46 12.32 -8.55
N ASP A 582 -5.71 13.31 -8.05
CA ASP A 582 -4.75 14.06 -8.84
C ASP A 582 -3.51 13.20 -9.16
N ARG A 583 -3.16 13.13 -10.45
CA ARG A 583 -2.12 12.21 -10.95
C ARG A 583 -0.75 12.58 -10.42
N LEU A 584 -0.43 13.87 -10.36
CA LEU A 584 0.87 14.33 -9.88
C LEU A 584 0.99 14.19 -8.37
N ALA A 585 -0.08 14.42 -7.61
CA ALA A 585 -0.12 14.17 -6.17
C ALA A 585 0.09 12.68 -5.83
N LEU A 586 -0.60 11.78 -6.55
CA LEU A 586 -0.39 10.34 -6.45
C LEU A 586 1.07 9.97 -6.78
N MET A 587 1.59 10.44 -7.92
CA MET A 587 2.97 10.17 -8.32
C MET A 587 4.01 10.74 -7.35
N LYS A 588 3.78 11.94 -6.78
CA LYS A 588 4.63 12.52 -5.73
C LYS A 588 4.70 11.58 -4.53
N LEU A 589 3.57 11.20 -3.93
CA LEU A 589 3.58 10.30 -2.77
C LEU A 589 4.21 8.95 -3.12
N GLY A 590 3.93 8.42 -4.32
CA GLY A 590 4.57 7.22 -4.83
C GLY A 590 6.09 7.34 -4.91
N TYR A 591 6.59 8.45 -5.45
CA TYR A 591 8.02 8.76 -5.55
C TYR A 591 8.68 8.89 -4.18
N LYS A 592 8.10 9.68 -3.27
CA LYS A 592 8.67 9.92 -1.94
C LYS A 592 8.75 8.62 -1.12
N HIS A 593 7.74 7.75 -1.17
CA HIS A 593 7.77 6.44 -0.51
C HIS A 593 8.69 5.42 -1.18
N LEU A 594 8.89 5.49 -2.50
CA LEU A 594 9.82 4.62 -3.22
C LEU A 594 11.29 4.96 -2.89
N GLN A 595 11.60 6.23 -2.65
CA GLN A 595 12.95 6.70 -2.36
C GLN A 595 13.23 6.84 -0.85
N GLY A 596 12.19 7.02 -0.02
CA GLY A 596 12.34 7.28 1.41
C GLY A 596 12.94 8.65 1.72
N ILE A 597 12.48 9.70 1.02
CA ILE A 597 12.99 11.08 1.11
C ILE A 597 11.97 12.06 1.70
N ASP A 598 12.44 13.25 2.09
CA ASP A 598 11.60 14.35 2.62
C ASP A 598 10.61 13.87 3.70
N THR A 599 11.13 13.28 4.79
CA THR A 599 10.39 12.69 5.94
C THR A 599 9.53 11.45 5.65
N HIS A 600 9.40 11.02 4.39
CA HIS A 600 8.65 9.81 4.04
C HIS A 600 9.48 8.55 4.30
N ARG A 601 8.84 7.51 4.84
CA ARG A 601 9.47 6.21 5.03
C ARG A 601 9.54 5.44 3.71
N LEU A 602 10.67 4.79 3.46
CA LEU A 602 10.83 3.82 2.38
C LEU A 602 9.82 2.67 2.56
N ASP A 603 8.80 2.63 1.70
CA ASP A 603 7.79 1.56 1.66
C ASP A 603 7.33 1.36 0.21
N PRO A 604 7.86 0.34 -0.51
CA PRO A 604 7.46 0.06 -1.88
C PRO A 604 5.99 -0.39 -1.97
N ASP A 605 5.39 -0.91 -0.90
CA ASP A 605 4.00 -1.33 -0.95
C ASP A 605 3.05 -0.13 -1.01
N ILE A 606 3.36 0.95 -0.25
CA ILE A 606 2.63 2.21 -0.33
C ILE A 606 2.88 2.88 -1.70
N ALA A 607 4.14 2.93 -2.14
CA ALA A 607 4.49 3.49 -3.44
C ALA A 607 3.74 2.80 -4.59
N TYR A 608 3.58 1.47 -4.50
CA TYR A 608 2.85 0.68 -5.47
C TYR A 608 1.38 1.11 -5.56
N VAL A 609 0.71 1.37 -4.43
CA VAL A 609 -0.70 1.78 -4.43
C VAL A 609 -0.90 3.04 -5.29
N TYR A 610 -0.07 4.05 -5.04
CA TYR A 610 -0.20 5.33 -5.72
C TYR A 610 0.15 5.24 -7.21
N TYR A 611 1.28 4.62 -7.56
CA TYR A 611 1.65 4.46 -8.97
C TYR A 611 0.68 3.55 -9.72
N MET A 612 0.20 2.46 -9.10
CA MET A 612 -0.74 1.53 -9.75
C MET A 612 -2.10 2.17 -10.01
N ASN A 613 -2.56 3.10 -9.16
CA ASN A 613 -3.76 3.89 -9.44
C ASN A 613 -3.62 4.65 -10.77
N VAL A 614 -2.56 5.45 -10.91
CA VAL A 614 -2.28 6.21 -12.14
C VAL A 614 -2.03 5.28 -13.33
N ALA A 615 -1.29 4.19 -13.11
CA ALA A 615 -0.95 3.24 -14.16
C ALA A 615 -2.20 2.59 -14.79
N LYS A 616 -3.18 2.18 -13.98
CA LYS A 616 -4.45 1.60 -14.46
C LYS A 616 -5.29 2.57 -15.28
N LYS A 617 -5.14 3.87 -15.06
CA LYS A 617 -5.87 4.93 -15.78
C LYS A 617 -5.18 5.34 -17.07
N THR A 618 -3.86 5.22 -17.11
CA THR A 618 -3.02 5.66 -18.24
C THR A 618 -3.48 5.14 -19.60
N PRO A 619 -3.83 3.85 -19.80
CA PRO A 619 -4.37 3.38 -21.09
C PRO A 619 -5.62 4.13 -21.52
N LYS A 620 -6.55 4.38 -20.59
CA LYS A 620 -7.80 5.12 -20.88
C LYS A 620 -7.51 6.58 -21.17
N ASP A 621 -6.71 7.21 -20.33
CA ASP A 621 -6.33 8.63 -20.45
C ASP A 621 -5.71 8.88 -21.83
N ARG A 622 -4.71 8.07 -22.24
CA ARG A 622 -4.05 8.17 -23.57
C ARG A 622 -5.01 8.05 -24.76
N THR A 623 -6.10 7.32 -24.60
CA THR A 623 -7.12 7.17 -25.66
C THR A 623 -8.19 8.26 -25.63
N ALA A 624 -8.39 8.92 -24.49
CA ALA A 624 -9.37 9.97 -24.31
C ALA A 624 -8.85 11.28 -24.95
N ARG A 625 -9.26 11.53 -26.19
CA ARG A 625 -8.87 12.71 -26.98
C ARG A 625 -9.57 13.96 -26.46
N HIS A 626 -9.01 14.56 -25.41
CA HIS A 626 -9.40 15.87 -24.87
C HIS A 626 -8.21 16.84 -24.91
N SER A 627 -8.47 18.15 -24.99
CA SER A 627 -7.45 19.21 -25.07
C SER A 627 -6.56 19.35 -23.81
N GLU A 628 -6.81 18.57 -22.76
CA GLU A 628 -6.06 18.61 -21.49
C GLU A 628 -5.05 17.46 -21.34
N GLN A 629 -4.56 16.89 -22.43
CA GLN A 629 -3.49 15.88 -22.41
C GLN A 629 -2.51 16.07 -23.57
N ALA A 630 -1.26 15.67 -23.37
CA ALA A 630 -0.25 15.61 -24.43
C ALA A 630 0.58 14.33 -24.33
N PHE A 631 1.21 13.94 -25.42
CA PHE A 631 2.17 12.84 -25.39
C PHE A 631 3.34 13.18 -24.46
N VAL A 632 3.88 12.17 -23.76
CA VAL A 632 4.99 12.38 -22.82
C VAL A 632 6.31 12.32 -23.59
N GLU A 633 7.03 13.43 -23.59
CA GLU A 633 8.34 13.55 -24.23
C GLU A 633 9.41 13.81 -23.16
N THR A 634 10.50 13.06 -23.22
CA THR A 634 11.64 13.25 -22.34
C THR A 634 12.54 14.33 -22.92
N ILE A 635 12.24 15.59 -22.59
CA ILE A 635 12.96 16.76 -23.10
C ILE A 635 13.89 17.28 -22.02
N ARG A 636 15.18 17.37 -22.36
CA ARG A 636 16.25 17.88 -21.49
C ARG A 636 16.76 19.21 -22.04
N LEU A 637 16.80 20.26 -21.21
CA LEU A 637 17.13 21.62 -21.64
C LEU A 637 18.61 21.79 -22.03
N MET A 638 19.48 20.91 -21.56
CA MET A 638 20.91 20.89 -21.91
C MET A 638 21.21 20.11 -23.20
N ASP A 639 20.20 19.55 -23.86
CA ASP A 639 20.34 18.85 -25.14
C ASP A 639 19.85 19.74 -26.29
N ASP A 640 20.80 20.45 -26.90
CA ASP A 640 20.54 21.39 -27.99
C ASP A 640 19.88 20.72 -29.20
N ASP A 641 20.16 19.45 -29.46
CA ASP A 641 19.62 18.75 -30.63
C ASP A 641 18.16 18.35 -30.40
N ILE A 642 17.82 17.86 -29.20
CA ILE A 642 16.42 17.61 -28.82
C ILE A 642 15.61 18.93 -28.79
N LEU A 643 16.22 20.04 -28.35
CA LEU A 643 15.57 21.35 -28.36
C LEU A 643 15.32 21.86 -29.78
N LYS A 644 16.26 21.70 -30.72
CA LYS A 644 16.08 22.05 -32.15
C LYS A 644 14.99 21.23 -32.82
N GLU A 645 14.73 20.00 -32.35
CA GLU A 645 13.62 19.19 -32.84
C GLU A 645 12.24 19.72 -32.39
N GLN A 646 12.18 20.57 -31.36
CA GLN A 646 10.93 21.21 -30.95
C GLN A 646 10.58 22.34 -31.93
N THR A 647 9.42 22.23 -32.56
CA THR A 647 8.99 23.10 -33.66
C THR A 647 7.52 23.47 -33.50
N ARG A 648 7.16 24.64 -34.00
CA ARG A 648 5.77 25.06 -34.24
C ARG A 648 5.40 24.84 -35.70
N GLU A 649 4.11 24.95 -36.00
CA GLU A 649 3.58 24.80 -37.35
C GLU A 649 4.13 25.85 -38.34
N ASN A 650 4.62 26.97 -37.81
CA ASN A 650 5.16 28.08 -38.61
C ASN A 650 6.69 28.09 -38.67
N ASP A 651 7.36 27.17 -37.98
CA ASP A 651 8.82 27.14 -37.93
C ASP A 651 9.40 26.41 -39.14
N ASP A 652 10.65 26.74 -39.49
CA ASP A 652 11.30 26.26 -40.71
C ASP A 652 11.38 24.73 -40.80
N LEU A 653 11.60 24.03 -39.69
CA LEU A 653 11.67 22.56 -39.66
C LEU A 653 10.34 21.93 -40.05
N PHE A 654 9.23 22.41 -39.47
CA PHE A 654 7.90 21.93 -39.81
C PHE A 654 7.55 22.23 -41.27
N LEU A 655 7.85 23.44 -41.75
CA LEU A 655 7.61 23.83 -43.14
C LEU A 655 8.44 23.01 -44.13
N TRP A 656 9.69 22.70 -43.78
CA TRP A 656 10.57 21.83 -44.56
C TRP A 656 10.05 20.39 -44.61
N LEU A 657 9.65 19.82 -43.47
CA LEU A 657 9.01 18.50 -43.40
C LEU A 657 7.74 18.46 -44.25
N LYS A 658 6.89 19.48 -44.14
CA LYS A 658 5.68 19.61 -44.96
C LYS A 658 5.99 19.66 -46.45
N GLN A 659 6.98 20.44 -46.87
CA GLN A 659 7.39 20.51 -48.27
C GLN A 659 7.90 19.16 -48.80
N ASN A 660 8.68 18.42 -48.01
CA ASN A 660 9.15 17.10 -48.40
C ASN A 660 8.01 16.07 -48.44
N ALA A 661 7.08 16.14 -47.48
CA ALA A 661 5.89 15.30 -47.47
C ALA A 661 5.02 15.54 -48.71
N GLU A 662 4.88 16.81 -49.14
CA GLU A 662 4.18 17.20 -50.38
C GLU A 662 4.86 16.63 -51.64
N ARG A 663 6.19 16.54 -51.64
CA ARG A 663 6.99 15.92 -52.71
C ARG A 663 6.94 14.39 -52.73
N GLY A 664 6.26 13.78 -51.77
CA GLY A 664 6.10 12.33 -51.69
C GLY A 664 7.21 11.63 -50.92
N ASP A 665 7.99 12.32 -50.09
CA ASP A 665 8.95 11.67 -49.19
C ASP A 665 8.21 10.89 -48.09
N PRO A 666 8.29 9.54 -48.03
CA PRO A 666 7.51 8.74 -47.09
C PRO A 666 7.90 9.00 -45.63
N TYR A 667 9.18 9.30 -45.37
CA TYR A 667 9.66 9.61 -44.04
C TYR A 667 9.03 10.90 -43.52
N ALA A 668 9.05 11.97 -44.31
CA ALA A 668 8.43 13.24 -43.96
C ALA A 668 6.91 13.13 -43.81
N GLN A 669 6.23 12.36 -44.68
CA GLN A 669 4.79 12.11 -44.54
C GLN A 669 4.46 11.41 -43.23
N HIS A 670 5.23 10.38 -42.87
CA HIS A 670 5.04 9.66 -41.62
C HIS A 670 5.36 10.52 -40.41
N ARG A 671 6.50 11.23 -40.39
CA ARG A 671 6.88 12.12 -39.28
C ARG A 671 5.82 13.20 -39.08
N LEU A 672 5.39 13.86 -40.14
CA LEU A 672 4.36 14.91 -40.08
C LEU A 672 3.01 14.37 -39.63
N ALA A 673 2.61 13.18 -40.10
CA ALA A 673 1.41 12.51 -39.65
C ALA A 673 1.46 12.19 -38.15
N GLN A 674 2.59 11.69 -37.62
CA GLN A 674 2.74 11.41 -36.20
C GLN A 674 2.71 12.68 -35.34
N MET A 675 3.46 13.71 -35.74
CA MET A 675 3.48 15.01 -35.05
C MET A 675 2.06 15.59 -34.92
N LEU A 676 1.32 15.63 -36.02
CA LEU A 676 -0.05 16.16 -36.04
C LEU A 676 -1.06 15.22 -35.34
N PHE A 677 -0.87 13.90 -35.44
CA PHE A 677 -1.80 12.95 -34.82
C PHE A 677 -1.72 12.96 -33.30
N TRP A 678 -0.52 13.08 -32.73
CA TRP A 678 -0.27 13.00 -31.29
C TRP A 678 0.02 14.35 -30.62
N GLY A 679 0.20 15.43 -31.39
CA GLY A 679 0.63 16.73 -30.87
C GLY A 679 2.05 16.69 -30.28
N GLN A 680 2.97 16.02 -30.97
CA GLN A 680 4.35 15.81 -30.55
C GLN A 680 5.28 16.90 -31.07
N GLN A 681 6.47 17.05 -30.48
CA GLN A 681 7.54 17.94 -30.95
C GLN A 681 7.13 19.41 -31.08
N GLY A 682 6.20 19.88 -30.24
CA GLY A 682 5.77 21.29 -30.18
C GLY A 682 4.58 21.65 -31.05
N VAL A 683 4.12 20.71 -31.88
CA VAL A 683 3.00 20.90 -32.82
C VAL A 683 1.67 20.62 -32.13
N THR A 684 0.65 21.43 -32.44
CA THR A 684 -0.72 21.21 -31.99
C THR A 684 -1.35 20.03 -32.74
N GLN A 685 -2.17 19.28 -32.02
CA GLN A 685 -2.81 18.10 -32.58
C GLN A 685 -3.81 18.49 -33.69
N ASP A 686 -3.57 18.03 -34.92
CA ASP A 686 -4.52 18.06 -36.04
C ASP A 686 -4.68 16.66 -36.62
N THR A 687 -5.60 15.91 -36.01
CA THR A 687 -5.89 14.52 -36.43
C THR A 687 -6.38 14.42 -37.88
N ARG A 688 -7.05 15.46 -38.41
CA ARG A 688 -7.57 15.42 -39.77
C ARG A 688 -6.42 15.54 -40.77
N ALA A 689 -5.56 16.53 -40.60
CA ALA A 689 -4.38 16.70 -41.43
C ALA A 689 -3.46 15.48 -41.33
N ALA A 690 -3.30 14.91 -40.13
CA ALA A 690 -2.53 13.68 -39.94
C ALA A 690 -3.08 12.49 -40.76
N ILE A 691 -4.40 12.31 -40.76
CA ILE A 691 -5.07 11.24 -41.52
C ILE A 691 -4.85 11.41 -43.02
N GLU A 692 -4.90 12.63 -43.54
CA GLU A 692 -4.63 12.91 -44.95
C GLU A 692 -3.20 12.48 -45.33
N TRP A 693 -2.22 12.69 -44.46
CA TRP A 693 -0.85 12.22 -44.66
C TRP A 693 -0.72 10.69 -44.56
N TYR A 694 -1.38 10.06 -43.58
CA TYR A 694 -1.44 8.60 -43.48
C TYR A 694 -2.05 7.96 -44.73
N GLU A 695 -3.15 8.51 -45.23
CA GLU A 695 -3.85 8.03 -46.43
C GLU A 695 -2.96 8.16 -47.67
N ARG A 696 -2.36 9.33 -47.90
CA ARG A 696 -1.47 9.56 -49.05
C ARG A 696 -0.27 8.61 -49.02
N GLY A 697 0.38 8.46 -47.88
CA GLY A 697 1.49 7.54 -47.72
C GLY A 697 1.13 6.07 -47.96
N ALA A 698 -0.06 5.67 -47.50
CA ALA A 698 -0.57 4.31 -47.66
C ALA A 698 -0.98 3.99 -49.11
N LEU A 699 -1.64 4.93 -49.80
CA LEU A 699 -2.28 4.70 -51.10
C LEU A 699 -1.44 5.15 -52.30
N GLU A 700 -0.73 6.28 -52.20
CA GLU A 700 0.07 6.83 -53.30
C GLU A 700 1.48 6.24 -53.30
N ASN A 701 2.17 6.33 -52.15
CA ASN A 701 3.57 5.93 -52.01
C ASN A 701 3.75 4.45 -51.68
N GLU A 702 2.66 3.83 -51.23
CA GLU A 702 2.62 2.45 -50.78
C GLU A 702 3.62 2.09 -49.65
N GLU A 703 3.90 3.01 -48.75
CA GLU A 703 4.87 2.82 -47.67
C GLU A 703 4.35 1.85 -46.59
N PRO A 704 5.09 0.81 -46.17
CA PRO A 704 4.58 -0.22 -45.26
C PRO A 704 4.08 0.31 -43.92
N VAL A 705 4.79 1.27 -43.31
CA VAL A 705 4.43 1.87 -42.02
C VAL A 705 3.11 2.63 -42.14
N LEU A 706 3.01 3.51 -43.13
CA LEU A 706 1.81 4.32 -43.38
C LEU A 706 0.59 3.46 -43.76
N MET A 707 0.81 2.37 -44.53
CA MET A 707 -0.24 1.38 -44.79
C MET A 707 -0.79 0.75 -43.51
N TYR A 708 0.08 0.42 -42.55
CA TYR A 708 -0.34 -0.14 -41.28
C TYR A 708 -1.16 0.87 -40.48
N ASP A 709 -0.65 2.10 -40.30
CA ASP A 709 -1.32 3.14 -39.51
C ASP A 709 -2.68 3.51 -40.10
N TYR A 710 -2.75 3.72 -41.42
CA TYR A 710 -4.01 4.00 -42.10
C TYR A 710 -4.99 2.82 -42.02
N ALA A 711 -4.51 1.57 -42.11
CA ALA A 711 -5.35 0.40 -41.93
C ALA A 711 -5.93 0.33 -40.51
N VAL A 712 -5.17 0.67 -39.47
CA VAL A 712 -5.66 0.76 -38.09
C VAL A 712 -6.78 1.80 -37.98
N LEU A 713 -6.61 2.98 -38.57
CA LEU A 713 -7.62 4.05 -38.60
C LEU A 713 -8.90 3.58 -39.28
N LEU A 714 -8.80 2.90 -40.43
CA LEU A 714 -9.94 2.33 -41.16
C LEU A 714 -10.64 1.19 -40.40
N PHE A 715 -9.92 0.39 -39.60
CA PHE A 715 -10.54 -0.62 -38.73
C PHE A 715 -11.32 0.02 -37.58
N LYS A 716 -10.74 1.03 -36.92
CA LYS A 716 -11.33 1.70 -35.75
C LYS A 716 -12.42 2.71 -36.12
N GLY A 717 -12.34 3.31 -37.30
CA GLY A 717 -13.20 4.43 -37.70
C GLY A 717 -12.78 5.75 -37.05
N ASP A 718 -11.51 5.89 -36.70
CA ASP A 718 -10.99 7.03 -35.96
C ASP A 718 -10.68 8.17 -36.92
N GLY A 719 -11.62 9.11 -37.08
CA GLY A 719 -11.49 10.24 -38.01
C GLY A 719 -11.70 9.90 -39.48
N VAL A 720 -11.84 8.61 -39.82
CA VAL A 720 -12.21 8.09 -41.15
C VAL A 720 -13.40 7.14 -41.08
N PRO A 721 -14.22 7.02 -42.15
CA PRO A 721 -15.25 5.99 -42.21
C PRO A 721 -14.64 4.58 -42.12
N LYS A 722 -15.26 3.70 -41.32
CA LYS A 722 -14.82 2.30 -41.21
C LYS A 722 -14.84 1.61 -42.58
N ASN A 723 -13.71 1.05 -43.00
CA ASN A 723 -13.61 0.25 -44.22
C ASN A 723 -12.76 -1.00 -43.99
N MET A 724 -13.39 -2.06 -43.47
CA MET A 724 -12.69 -3.30 -43.12
C MET A 724 -12.02 -4.00 -44.31
N LYS A 725 -12.57 -3.84 -45.53
CA LYS A 725 -12.03 -4.49 -46.72
C LYS A 725 -10.70 -3.85 -47.11
N LEU A 726 -10.70 -2.53 -47.28
CA LEU A 726 -9.49 -1.77 -47.60
C LEU A 726 -8.44 -1.91 -46.47
N ALA A 727 -8.87 -1.81 -45.21
CA ALA A 727 -7.99 -1.99 -44.06
C ALA A 727 -7.27 -3.35 -44.09
N LEU A 728 -7.99 -4.45 -44.37
CA LEU A 728 -7.39 -5.77 -44.46
C LEU A 728 -6.44 -5.92 -45.65
N GLU A 729 -6.78 -5.33 -46.80
CA GLU A 729 -5.92 -5.34 -47.99
C GLU A 729 -4.61 -4.61 -47.72
N LEU A 730 -4.67 -3.40 -47.15
CA LEU A 730 -3.49 -2.62 -46.75
C LEU A 730 -2.67 -3.33 -45.67
N MET A 731 -3.32 -3.88 -44.64
CA MET A 731 -2.65 -4.62 -43.56
C MET A 731 -1.88 -5.84 -44.10
N LYS A 732 -2.47 -6.61 -45.03
CA LYS A 732 -1.77 -7.74 -45.67
C LYS A 732 -0.60 -7.27 -46.52
N LYS A 733 -0.77 -6.17 -47.26
CA LYS A 733 0.29 -5.62 -48.12
C LYS A 733 1.45 -5.09 -47.28
N SER A 734 1.18 -4.33 -46.23
CA SER A 734 2.16 -3.87 -45.23
C SER A 734 2.95 -5.04 -44.63
N ALA A 735 2.25 -6.08 -44.14
CA ALA A 735 2.89 -7.28 -43.59
C ALA A 735 3.74 -8.04 -44.63
N SER A 736 3.34 -8.05 -45.91
CA SER A 736 4.12 -8.67 -46.99
C SER A 736 5.39 -7.90 -47.34
N LYS A 737 5.43 -6.59 -47.06
CA LYS A 737 6.60 -5.72 -47.20
C LYS A 737 7.50 -5.71 -45.96
N GLY A 738 7.20 -6.52 -44.94
CA GLY A 738 8.07 -6.71 -43.77
C GLY A 738 7.67 -5.92 -42.52
N GLN A 739 6.55 -5.20 -42.53
CA GLN A 739 6.09 -4.49 -41.32
C GLN A 739 5.62 -5.47 -40.25
N VAL A 740 6.25 -5.44 -39.08
CA VAL A 740 6.00 -6.41 -37.99
C VAL A 740 4.67 -6.11 -37.29
N GLU A 741 4.35 -4.84 -37.07
CA GLU A 741 3.10 -4.35 -36.47
C GLU A 741 1.90 -4.79 -37.31
N ALA A 742 2.05 -4.86 -38.63
CA ALA A 742 1.02 -5.35 -39.51
C ALA A 742 0.74 -6.86 -39.33
N LEU A 743 1.76 -7.67 -39.00
CA LEU A 743 1.54 -9.07 -38.61
C LEU A 743 0.72 -9.16 -37.33
N ASN A 744 1.01 -8.32 -36.33
CA ASN A 744 0.19 -8.23 -35.12
C ASN A 744 -1.26 -7.82 -35.44
N GLY A 745 -1.44 -6.80 -36.29
CA GLY A 745 -2.75 -6.35 -36.77
C GLY A 745 -3.55 -7.44 -37.50
N LEU A 746 -2.89 -8.29 -38.30
CA LEU A 746 -3.51 -9.46 -38.91
C LEU A 746 -3.95 -10.48 -37.86
N GLY A 747 -3.12 -10.72 -36.84
CA GLY A 747 -3.47 -11.57 -35.70
C GLY A 747 -4.74 -11.08 -35.01
N TRP A 748 -4.78 -9.78 -34.68
CA TRP A 748 -5.95 -9.12 -34.09
C TRP A 748 -7.20 -9.20 -34.97
N TYR A 749 -7.06 -9.04 -36.30
CA TYR A 749 -8.17 -9.20 -37.24
C TYR A 749 -8.77 -10.62 -37.21
N TYR A 750 -7.92 -11.65 -37.26
CA TYR A 750 -8.37 -13.04 -37.25
C TYR A 750 -9.03 -13.42 -35.91
N HIS A 751 -8.51 -12.90 -34.80
CA HIS A 751 -9.11 -13.09 -33.48
C HIS A 751 -10.49 -12.43 -33.38
N ASN A 752 -10.59 -11.12 -33.62
CA ASN A 752 -11.79 -10.34 -33.32
C ASN A 752 -12.91 -10.51 -34.36
N PHE A 753 -12.57 -10.48 -35.66
CA PHE A 753 -13.58 -10.48 -36.73
C PHE A 753 -13.88 -11.86 -37.30
N LYS A 754 -12.86 -12.73 -37.40
CA LYS A 754 -13.03 -14.09 -37.95
C LYS A 754 -13.18 -15.16 -36.88
N LYS A 755 -12.83 -14.87 -35.62
CA LYS A 755 -12.76 -15.85 -34.53
C LYS A 755 -11.93 -17.09 -34.91
N ASP A 756 -10.89 -16.87 -35.73
CA ASP A 756 -9.96 -17.91 -36.18
C ASP A 756 -8.69 -17.81 -35.36
N TYR A 757 -8.72 -18.46 -34.19
CA TYR A 757 -7.61 -18.43 -33.24
C TYR A 757 -6.34 -19.12 -33.77
N VAL A 758 -6.46 -20.08 -34.69
CA VAL A 758 -5.32 -20.76 -35.31
C VAL A 758 -4.54 -19.78 -36.17
N ARG A 759 -5.22 -19.02 -37.03
CA ARG A 759 -4.57 -17.98 -37.83
C ARG A 759 -4.09 -16.82 -36.95
N ALA A 760 -4.86 -16.42 -35.95
CA ALA A 760 -4.46 -15.35 -35.03
C ALA A 760 -3.11 -15.67 -34.36
N VAL A 761 -3.01 -16.84 -33.72
CA VAL A 761 -1.75 -17.31 -33.09
C VAL A 761 -0.63 -17.44 -34.10
N LYS A 762 -0.88 -17.94 -35.32
CA LYS A 762 0.15 -18.03 -36.35
C LYS A 762 0.77 -16.67 -36.67
N TYR A 763 -0.04 -15.63 -36.83
CA TYR A 763 0.46 -14.28 -37.11
C TYR A 763 1.12 -13.64 -35.90
N TRP A 764 0.53 -13.76 -34.71
CA TRP A 764 1.12 -13.25 -33.48
C TRP A 764 2.44 -13.93 -33.12
N SER A 765 2.58 -15.24 -33.27
CA SER A 765 3.87 -15.92 -33.07
C SER A 765 4.93 -15.40 -34.04
N LYS A 766 4.59 -15.20 -35.32
CA LYS A 766 5.53 -14.62 -36.29
C LYS A 766 5.95 -13.19 -35.93
N ALA A 767 5.01 -12.37 -35.44
CA ALA A 767 5.31 -11.01 -35.00
C ALA A 767 6.16 -11.01 -33.70
N TYR A 768 5.86 -11.91 -32.77
CA TYR A 768 6.61 -12.12 -31.54
C TYR A 768 8.07 -12.54 -31.80
N ASP A 769 8.28 -13.49 -32.72
CA ASP A 769 9.62 -13.95 -33.11
C ASP A 769 10.46 -12.80 -33.74
N GLN A 770 9.79 -11.74 -34.20
CA GLN A 770 10.40 -10.52 -34.74
C GLN A 770 10.46 -9.37 -33.72
N GLY A 771 10.16 -9.63 -32.44
CA GLY A 771 10.30 -8.67 -31.34
C GLY A 771 9.08 -7.79 -31.06
N ASN A 772 7.92 -8.05 -31.66
CA ASN A 772 6.73 -7.22 -31.42
C ASN A 772 6.11 -7.49 -30.03
N ALA A 773 6.10 -6.47 -29.17
CA ALA A 773 5.62 -6.55 -27.79
C ALA A 773 4.09 -6.73 -27.70
N ASP A 774 3.30 -6.09 -28.57
CA ASP A 774 1.84 -6.27 -28.62
C ASP A 774 1.46 -7.72 -28.93
N ALA A 775 2.19 -8.36 -29.84
CA ALA A 775 1.98 -9.75 -30.19
C ALA A 775 2.32 -10.69 -29.03
N ALA A 776 3.40 -10.41 -28.29
CA ALA A 776 3.72 -11.13 -27.05
C ALA A 776 2.56 -11.02 -26.05
N PHE A 777 2.05 -9.81 -25.81
CA PHE A 777 0.92 -9.59 -24.92
C PHE A 777 -0.33 -10.35 -25.38
N ASN A 778 -0.67 -10.27 -26.66
CA ASN A 778 -1.82 -10.99 -27.24
C ASN A 778 -1.69 -12.51 -27.04
N LEU A 779 -0.51 -13.10 -27.25
CA LEU A 779 -0.27 -14.52 -26.96
C LEU A 779 -0.43 -14.84 -25.47
N GLY A 780 0.05 -13.94 -24.60
CA GLY A 780 -0.15 -14.06 -23.15
C GLY A 780 -1.64 -14.08 -22.77
N VAL A 781 -2.45 -13.18 -23.34
CA VAL A 781 -3.91 -13.15 -23.15
C VAL A 781 -4.58 -14.43 -23.66
N MET A 782 -4.11 -15.00 -24.78
CA MET A 782 -4.64 -16.28 -25.30
C MET A 782 -4.42 -17.43 -24.31
N HIS A 783 -3.26 -17.48 -23.65
CA HIS A 783 -2.96 -18.45 -22.59
C HIS A 783 -3.75 -18.18 -21.31
N LEU A 784 -3.88 -16.91 -20.92
CA LEU A 784 -4.63 -16.51 -19.71
C LEU A 784 -6.09 -16.96 -19.76
N HIS A 785 -6.74 -16.83 -20.93
CA HIS A 785 -8.14 -17.20 -21.11
C HIS A 785 -8.35 -18.66 -21.59
N GLY A 786 -7.28 -19.43 -21.81
CA GLY A 786 -7.38 -20.80 -22.31
C GLY A 786 -7.98 -20.92 -23.71
N ILE A 787 -7.83 -19.90 -24.55
CA ILE A 787 -8.35 -19.86 -25.93
C ILE A 787 -7.27 -20.18 -26.96
N HIS A 788 -6.05 -20.49 -26.51
CA HIS A 788 -4.96 -20.88 -27.37
C HIS A 788 -5.26 -22.22 -28.07
N PRO A 789 -5.13 -22.35 -29.41
CA PRO A 789 -5.56 -23.56 -30.13
C PRO A 789 -4.83 -24.85 -29.75
N LYS A 790 -3.59 -24.74 -29.26
CA LYS A 790 -2.82 -25.91 -28.78
C LYS A 790 -3.12 -26.26 -27.32
N GLU A 791 -3.68 -25.32 -26.56
CA GLU A 791 -3.90 -25.44 -25.12
C GLU A 791 -5.19 -24.72 -24.72
N SER A 792 -6.27 -25.49 -24.55
CA SER A 792 -7.60 -24.96 -24.25
C SER A 792 -7.88 -24.76 -22.75
N VAL A 793 -6.83 -24.82 -21.92
CA VAL A 793 -6.93 -24.63 -20.47
C VAL A 793 -6.16 -23.35 -20.12
N PRO A 794 -6.73 -22.47 -19.28
CA PRO A 794 -6.03 -21.29 -18.77
C PRO A 794 -4.66 -21.65 -18.17
N ASN A 795 -3.63 -20.90 -18.55
CA ASN A 795 -2.28 -21.06 -18.04
C ASN A 795 -1.68 -19.70 -17.68
N GLU A 796 -1.85 -19.28 -16.42
CA GLU A 796 -1.37 -17.99 -15.93
C GLU A 796 0.16 -17.87 -15.94
N THR A 797 0.90 -18.97 -15.71
CA THR A 797 2.37 -18.94 -15.72
C THR A 797 2.89 -18.61 -17.12
N ARG A 798 2.36 -19.23 -18.17
CA ARG A 798 2.72 -18.88 -19.55
C ARG A 798 2.24 -17.49 -19.95
N ALA A 799 1.05 -17.09 -19.48
CA ALA A 799 0.57 -15.73 -19.69
C ALA A 799 1.57 -14.71 -19.11
N PHE A 800 2.04 -14.94 -17.88
CA PHE A 800 3.05 -14.11 -17.23
C PHE A 800 4.38 -14.08 -17.98
N GLU A 801 4.87 -15.21 -18.50
CA GLU A 801 6.10 -15.25 -19.31
C GLU A 801 5.99 -14.35 -20.57
N PHE A 802 4.91 -14.52 -21.34
CA PHE A 802 4.66 -13.70 -22.52
C PHE A 802 4.44 -12.22 -22.18
N MET A 803 3.68 -11.93 -21.13
CA MET A 803 3.45 -10.55 -20.67
C MET A 803 4.73 -9.92 -20.12
N SER A 804 5.62 -10.68 -19.49
CA SER A 804 6.94 -10.19 -19.05
C SER A 804 7.78 -9.79 -20.25
N LYS A 805 7.79 -10.59 -21.33
CA LYS A 805 8.44 -10.21 -22.59
C LYS A 805 7.80 -9.00 -23.27
N ALA A 806 6.48 -8.88 -23.23
CA ALA A 806 5.80 -7.68 -23.71
C ALA A 806 6.18 -6.44 -22.87
N SER A 807 6.27 -6.59 -21.55
CA SER A 807 6.67 -5.52 -20.63
C SER A 807 8.13 -5.10 -20.83
N GLU A 808 9.05 -6.05 -21.06
CA GLU A 808 10.44 -5.76 -21.44
C GLU A 808 10.50 -4.92 -22.75
N GLY A 809 9.55 -5.16 -23.67
CA GLY A 809 9.36 -4.37 -24.89
C GLY A 809 8.54 -3.08 -24.73
N GLY A 810 8.22 -2.65 -23.50
CA GLY A 810 7.52 -1.40 -23.22
C GLY A 810 5.99 -1.43 -23.32
N HIS A 811 5.37 -2.62 -23.40
CA HIS A 811 3.91 -2.74 -23.52
C HIS A 811 3.18 -2.37 -22.22
N ILE A 812 2.42 -1.27 -22.26
CA ILE A 812 1.77 -0.65 -21.09
C ILE A 812 0.88 -1.63 -20.29
N GLU A 813 -0.11 -2.26 -20.93
CA GLU A 813 -1.03 -3.16 -20.20
C GLU A 813 -0.34 -4.43 -19.70
N ALA A 814 0.76 -4.82 -20.34
CA ALA A 814 1.52 -5.99 -19.93
C ALA A 814 2.29 -5.66 -18.64
N SER A 815 2.92 -4.48 -18.57
CA SER A 815 3.60 -3.98 -17.38
C SER A 815 2.66 -3.88 -16.18
N ILE A 816 1.42 -3.42 -16.38
CA ILE A 816 0.39 -3.39 -15.32
C ILE A 816 0.10 -4.81 -14.79
N ASN A 817 -0.11 -5.78 -15.68
CA ASN A 817 -0.43 -7.16 -15.29
C ASN A 817 0.76 -7.84 -14.60
N VAL A 818 1.97 -7.69 -15.15
CA VAL A 818 3.20 -8.23 -14.55
C VAL A 818 3.43 -7.63 -13.17
N ALA A 819 3.27 -6.31 -13.00
CA ALA A 819 3.36 -5.66 -11.69
C ALA A 819 2.36 -6.25 -10.68
N GLN A 820 1.12 -6.53 -11.11
CA GLN A 820 0.12 -7.19 -10.24
C GLN A 820 0.51 -8.61 -9.84
N TYR A 821 1.09 -9.39 -10.74
CA TYR A 821 1.61 -10.73 -10.40
C TYR A 821 2.80 -10.65 -9.44
N LEU A 822 3.70 -9.68 -9.62
CA LEU A 822 4.87 -9.48 -8.76
C LEU A 822 4.49 -9.00 -7.35
N ILE A 823 3.53 -8.07 -7.21
CA ILE A 823 3.14 -7.57 -5.88
C ILE A 823 2.33 -8.60 -5.08
N THR A 824 1.54 -9.44 -5.75
CA THR A 824 0.72 -10.48 -5.10
C THR A 824 1.54 -11.74 -4.85
N GLY A 825 2.51 -12.06 -5.72
CA GLY A 825 3.20 -13.35 -5.72
C GLY A 825 2.22 -14.51 -5.82
N SER A 826 1.16 -14.38 -6.64
CA SER A 826 0.08 -15.37 -6.76
C SER A 826 0.49 -16.59 -7.59
N LEU A 827 1.53 -16.48 -8.42
CA LEU A 827 1.96 -17.56 -9.31
C LEU A 827 2.91 -18.53 -8.61
N LYS A 828 2.72 -19.82 -8.89
CA LYS A 828 3.59 -20.89 -8.40
C LYS A 828 5.02 -20.68 -8.95
N ASN A 829 6.01 -20.69 -8.05
CA ASN A 829 7.44 -20.46 -8.32
C ASN A 829 7.86 -19.01 -8.62
N ILE A 830 6.95 -18.03 -8.55
CA ILE A 830 7.31 -16.61 -8.66
C ILE A 830 7.13 -15.98 -7.28
N GLU A 831 8.25 -15.56 -6.69
CA GLU A 831 8.22 -14.88 -5.40
C GLU A 831 7.67 -13.47 -5.54
N ARG A 832 7.04 -12.99 -4.46
CA ARG A 832 6.57 -11.62 -4.38
C ARG A 832 7.78 -10.66 -4.44
N ASN A 833 7.72 -9.68 -5.33
CA ASN A 833 8.70 -8.61 -5.44
C ASN A 833 8.00 -7.26 -5.57
N ALA A 834 7.93 -6.52 -4.45
CA ALA A 834 7.26 -5.22 -4.41
C ALA A 834 8.03 -4.14 -5.19
N GLU A 835 9.36 -4.10 -5.06
CA GLU A 835 10.20 -3.10 -5.73
C GLU A 835 10.07 -3.19 -7.26
N ALA A 836 10.20 -4.40 -7.81
CA ALA A 836 10.02 -4.62 -9.25
C ALA A 836 8.59 -4.26 -9.71
N ALA A 837 7.57 -4.56 -8.90
CA ALA A 837 6.20 -4.17 -9.20
C ALA A 837 6.01 -2.64 -9.24
N VAL A 838 6.61 -1.90 -8.30
CA VAL A 838 6.56 -0.44 -8.28
C VAL A 838 7.28 0.15 -9.48
N ILE A 839 8.46 -0.36 -9.85
CA ILE A 839 9.23 0.16 -11.00
C ILE A 839 8.41 0.06 -12.28
N LEU A 840 7.74 -1.07 -12.51
CA LEU A 840 6.84 -1.25 -13.65
C LEU A 840 5.61 -0.33 -13.59
N ALA A 841 5.01 -0.16 -12.40
CA ALA A 841 3.89 0.75 -12.22
C ALA A 841 4.30 2.23 -12.44
N LYS A 842 5.48 2.63 -11.96
CA LYS A 842 6.09 3.94 -12.18
C LYS A 842 6.30 4.21 -13.66
N PHE A 843 6.93 3.28 -14.38
CA PHE A 843 7.12 3.38 -15.82
C PHE A 843 5.81 3.67 -16.55
N VAL A 844 4.74 2.94 -16.24
CA VAL A 844 3.44 3.18 -16.86
C VAL A 844 2.81 4.51 -16.44
N ALA A 845 2.88 4.86 -15.15
CA ALA A 845 2.32 6.11 -14.65
C ALA A 845 2.99 7.35 -15.26
N GLU A 846 4.30 7.30 -15.51
CA GLU A 846 5.06 8.37 -16.17
C GLU A 846 4.64 8.57 -17.64
N GLN A 847 3.99 7.57 -18.26
CA GLN A 847 3.46 7.65 -19.62
C GLN A 847 2.05 8.26 -19.69
N ASN A 848 1.54 8.83 -18.58
CA ASN A 848 0.22 9.46 -18.51
C ASN A 848 0.19 10.82 -19.23
N GLY A 849 -0.86 11.06 -20.03
CA GLY A 849 -0.96 12.28 -20.85
C GLY A 849 -1.03 13.59 -20.06
N ASN A 850 -1.43 13.55 -18.78
CA ASN A 850 -1.40 14.72 -17.90
C ASN A 850 0.04 15.16 -17.58
N VAL A 851 0.95 14.19 -17.41
CA VAL A 851 2.38 14.46 -17.22
C VAL A 851 2.95 15.10 -18.48
N GLY A 852 2.62 14.55 -19.64
CA GLY A 852 3.03 15.08 -20.94
C GLY A 852 2.57 16.53 -21.15
N LEU A 853 1.33 16.86 -20.75
CA LEU A 853 0.82 18.23 -20.82
C LEU A 853 1.66 19.21 -19.99
N ILE A 854 2.01 18.85 -18.76
CA ILE A 854 2.79 19.72 -17.87
C ILE A 854 4.20 19.93 -18.40
N ILE A 855 4.86 18.86 -18.87
CA ILE A 855 6.19 18.97 -19.49
C ILE A 855 6.13 19.83 -20.76
N ARG A 856 5.12 19.63 -21.61
CA ARG A 856 4.91 20.42 -22.83
C ARG A 856 4.72 21.91 -22.51
N LYS A 857 3.93 22.24 -21.49
CA LYS A 857 3.78 23.63 -21.03
C LYS A 857 5.10 24.22 -20.55
N ALA A 858 5.88 23.46 -19.78
CA ALA A 858 7.19 23.90 -19.28
C ALA A 858 8.16 24.21 -20.44
N VAL A 859 8.26 23.31 -21.42
CA VAL A 859 9.14 23.46 -22.58
C VAL A 859 8.69 24.63 -23.47
N ASN A 860 7.39 24.75 -23.74
CA ASN A 860 6.88 25.86 -24.54
C ASN A 860 7.16 27.22 -23.87
N ALA A 861 6.93 27.31 -22.55
CA ALA A 861 7.25 28.52 -21.79
C ALA A 861 8.75 28.84 -21.81
N TYR A 862 9.63 27.83 -21.76
CA TYR A 862 11.07 28.01 -21.88
C TYR A 862 11.46 28.57 -23.26
N LEU A 863 10.93 27.98 -24.34
CA LEU A 863 11.17 28.41 -25.71
C LEU A 863 10.62 29.83 -26.00
N ASP A 864 9.52 30.22 -25.34
CA ASP A 864 8.96 31.58 -25.42
C ASP A 864 9.71 32.62 -24.57
N GLY A 865 10.66 32.19 -23.74
CA GLY A 865 11.38 33.07 -22.80
C GLY A 865 10.60 33.39 -21.52
N SER A 866 9.45 32.75 -21.28
CA SER A 866 8.66 32.86 -20.05
C SER A 866 9.24 31.99 -18.93
N LEU A 867 10.42 32.37 -18.45
CA LEU A 867 11.24 31.56 -17.54
C LEU A 867 10.57 31.19 -16.21
N ASN A 868 9.79 32.10 -15.60
CA ASN A 868 9.05 31.82 -14.37
C ASN A 868 8.00 30.71 -14.56
N GLU A 869 7.26 30.77 -15.67
CA GLU A 869 6.24 29.78 -16.01
C GLU A 869 6.90 28.42 -16.33
N ALA A 870 8.00 28.42 -17.07
CA ALA A 870 8.79 27.22 -17.34
C ALA A 870 9.26 26.56 -16.04
N PHE A 871 9.86 27.35 -15.15
CA PHE A 871 10.37 26.90 -13.86
C PHE A 871 9.27 26.30 -12.98
N LEU A 872 8.10 26.95 -12.91
CA LEU A 872 6.93 26.47 -12.16
C LEU A 872 6.50 25.08 -12.64
N TYR A 873 6.28 24.89 -13.94
CA TYR A 873 5.82 23.60 -14.47
C TYR A 873 6.90 22.51 -14.37
N PHE A 874 8.18 22.85 -14.54
CA PHE A 874 9.26 21.88 -14.32
C PHE A 874 9.34 21.44 -12.85
N ILE A 875 9.17 22.34 -11.87
CA ILE A 875 9.09 21.97 -10.44
C ILE A 875 7.92 21.03 -10.18
N LEU A 876 6.72 21.35 -10.70
CA LEU A 876 5.55 20.49 -10.53
C LEU A 876 5.78 19.08 -11.08
N ALA A 877 6.49 18.93 -12.20
CA ALA A 877 6.85 17.61 -12.70
C ALA A 877 8.01 16.96 -11.91
N ALA A 878 9.00 17.74 -11.47
CA ALA A 878 10.16 17.27 -10.73
C ALA A 878 9.80 16.69 -9.35
N GLU A 879 8.90 17.36 -8.63
CA GLU A 879 8.39 16.89 -7.33
C GLU A 879 7.46 15.67 -7.45
N ALA A 880 6.87 15.44 -8.64
CA ALA A 880 6.17 14.18 -8.95
C ALA A 880 7.12 13.02 -9.28
N GLY A 881 8.44 13.26 -9.27
CA GLY A 881 9.46 12.23 -9.51
C GLY A 881 9.90 12.07 -10.97
N ILE A 882 9.51 12.99 -11.87
CA ILE A 882 9.93 12.95 -13.28
C ILE A 882 11.39 13.38 -13.42
N GLU A 883 12.26 12.43 -13.73
CA GLU A 883 13.72 12.62 -13.80
C GLU A 883 14.13 13.77 -14.73
N SER A 884 13.62 13.82 -15.97
CA SER A 884 14.02 14.86 -16.92
C SER A 884 13.68 16.26 -16.42
N SER A 885 12.55 16.40 -15.73
CA SER A 885 12.17 17.65 -15.10
C SER A 885 13.05 17.98 -13.88
N GLN A 886 13.46 16.99 -13.08
CA GLN A 886 14.44 17.22 -12.00
C GLN A 886 15.75 17.79 -12.58
N THR A 887 16.28 17.17 -13.61
CA THR A 887 17.51 17.63 -14.28
C THR A 887 17.33 19.03 -14.90
N ASN A 888 16.15 19.34 -15.47
CA ASN A 888 15.84 20.67 -16.01
C ASN A 888 15.71 21.75 -14.93
N VAL A 889 15.06 21.46 -13.80
CA VAL A 889 14.99 22.41 -12.67
C VAL A 889 16.39 22.68 -12.13
N ALA A 890 17.21 21.63 -11.99
CA ALA A 890 18.59 21.78 -11.53
C ALA A 890 19.40 22.70 -12.46
N TYR A 891 19.29 22.47 -13.77
CA TYR A 891 19.92 23.30 -14.80
C TYR A 891 19.46 24.76 -14.76
N LEU A 892 18.15 25.01 -14.66
CA LEU A 892 17.62 26.37 -14.53
C LEU A 892 18.11 27.07 -13.25
N CYS A 893 18.28 26.33 -12.16
CA CYS A 893 18.85 26.87 -10.93
C CYS A 893 20.35 27.21 -11.04
N GLU A 894 21.11 26.49 -11.87
CA GLU A 894 22.51 26.83 -12.15
C GLU A 894 22.63 28.05 -13.08
N GLU A 895 21.92 28.04 -14.21
CA GLU A 895 22.05 29.06 -15.26
C GLU A 895 21.38 30.39 -14.87
N LEU A 896 20.32 30.34 -14.06
CA LEU A 896 19.49 31.50 -13.73
C LEU A 896 19.24 31.61 -12.21
N PRO A 897 20.27 31.93 -11.40
CA PRO A 897 20.17 31.94 -9.94
C PRO A 897 19.10 32.89 -9.38
N GLU A 898 18.75 33.94 -10.13
CA GLU A 898 17.70 34.90 -9.75
C GLU A 898 16.30 34.26 -9.69
N LEU A 899 16.01 33.25 -10.54
CA LEU A 899 14.74 32.53 -10.53
C LEU A 899 14.56 31.71 -9.26
N SER A 900 15.66 31.13 -8.76
CA SER A 900 15.68 30.33 -7.54
C SER A 900 15.91 31.15 -6.28
N ALA A 901 16.00 32.48 -6.36
CA ALA A 901 16.30 33.33 -5.20
C ALA A 901 15.24 33.24 -4.07
N SER A 902 14.02 32.80 -4.40
CA SER A 902 12.96 32.53 -3.41
C SER A 902 13.09 31.18 -2.71
N LEU A 903 13.89 30.26 -3.26
CA LEU A 903 14.23 28.99 -2.62
C LEU A 903 15.43 29.20 -1.69
N PRO A 904 15.63 28.35 -0.67
CA PRO A 904 16.81 28.42 0.19
C PRO A 904 18.09 28.49 -0.66
N ARG A 905 18.91 29.54 -0.44
CA ARG A 905 20.03 29.97 -1.30
C ARG A 905 21.06 28.88 -1.64
N ASP A 906 21.18 27.85 -0.81
CA ASP A 906 22.38 27.00 -0.81
C ASP A 906 22.19 25.66 -1.55
N THR A 907 20.99 25.32 -2.08
CA THR A 907 20.71 23.90 -2.45
C THR A 907 19.78 23.59 -3.62
N CYS A 908 19.24 24.53 -4.42
CA CYS A 908 18.30 24.16 -5.49
C CYS A 908 18.90 23.15 -6.51
N ALA A 909 20.01 23.53 -7.16
CA ALA A 909 20.67 22.67 -8.14
C ALA A 909 21.12 21.35 -7.52
N LEU A 910 21.75 21.42 -6.33
CA LEU A 910 22.19 20.25 -5.57
C LEU A 910 21.03 19.29 -5.25
N ARG A 911 19.89 19.81 -4.77
CA ARG A 911 18.70 19.02 -4.44
C ARG A 911 18.25 18.24 -5.67
N TYR A 912 18.03 18.90 -6.79
CA TYR A 912 17.44 18.26 -7.96
C TYR A 912 18.42 17.37 -8.75
N TYR A 913 19.71 17.71 -8.83
CA TYR A 913 20.70 16.75 -9.35
C TYR A 913 20.82 15.52 -8.47
N ASN A 914 20.78 15.69 -7.14
CA ASN A 914 20.82 14.55 -6.22
C ASN A 914 19.59 13.64 -6.38
N LEU A 915 18.40 14.24 -6.52
CA LEU A 915 17.16 13.49 -6.79
C LEU A 915 17.22 12.72 -8.11
N SER A 916 17.76 13.34 -9.17
CA SER A 916 17.93 12.71 -10.49
C SER A 916 18.96 11.57 -10.46
N ALA A 917 20.10 11.78 -9.78
CA ALA A 917 21.17 10.78 -9.64
C ALA A 917 20.73 9.50 -8.89
N HIS A 918 19.72 9.60 -8.02
CA HIS A 918 19.17 8.47 -7.25
C HIS A 918 17.91 7.85 -7.89
N GLN A 919 17.53 8.25 -9.10
CA GLN A 919 16.46 7.58 -9.83
C GLN A 919 16.87 6.14 -10.22
N PRO A 920 15.91 5.21 -10.40
CA PRO A 920 16.22 3.87 -10.90
C PRO A 920 16.95 3.86 -12.25
N ILE A 921 16.70 4.87 -13.07
CA ILE A 921 17.41 5.16 -14.32
C ILE A 921 17.87 6.62 -14.22
N PRO A 922 19.11 6.87 -13.76
CA PRO A 922 19.60 8.22 -13.56
C PRO A 922 20.07 8.86 -14.88
N SER A 923 20.05 10.19 -14.93
CA SER A 923 20.68 10.94 -16.02
C SER A 923 22.20 10.94 -15.86
N THR A 924 22.93 10.62 -16.94
CA THR A 924 24.40 10.70 -16.94
C THR A 924 24.88 12.11 -16.66
N TYR A 925 24.19 13.12 -17.21
CA TYR A 925 24.46 14.53 -16.93
C TYR A 925 24.33 14.86 -15.43
N ALA A 926 23.28 14.37 -14.76
CA ALA A 926 23.09 14.59 -13.33
C ALA A 926 24.16 13.87 -12.48
N LEU A 927 24.56 12.65 -12.87
CA LEU A 927 25.65 11.93 -12.23
C LEU A 927 26.97 12.68 -12.34
N LEU A 928 27.31 13.20 -13.52
CA LEU A 928 28.52 14.00 -13.74
C LEU A 928 28.50 15.26 -12.87
N LYS A 929 27.39 15.99 -12.84
CA LYS A 929 27.20 17.19 -12.00
C LYS A 929 27.33 16.89 -10.52
N MET A 930 26.70 15.83 -10.02
CA MET A 930 26.87 15.40 -8.63
C MET A 930 28.33 15.01 -8.33
N GLY A 931 28.97 14.30 -9.26
CA GLY A 931 30.39 13.97 -9.17
C GLY A 931 31.29 15.21 -9.06
N ASP A 932 31.03 16.23 -9.87
CA ASP A 932 31.74 17.52 -9.86
C ASP A 932 31.48 18.28 -8.54
N MET A 933 30.24 18.26 -8.03
CA MET A 933 29.89 18.89 -6.75
C MET A 933 30.62 18.22 -5.57
N TYR A 934 30.66 16.89 -5.53
CA TYR A 934 31.42 16.14 -4.52
C TYR A 934 32.93 16.33 -4.65
N TYR A 935 33.45 16.41 -5.88
CA TYR A 935 34.87 16.67 -6.16
C TYR A 935 35.30 18.06 -5.69
N ASN A 936 34.49 19.08 -5.98
CA ASN A 936 34.77 20.46 -5.59
C ASN A 936 34.52 20.70 -4.08
N GLY A 937 33.74 19.83 -3.42
CA GLY A 937 33.45 19.88 -2.00
C GLY A 937 32.24 20.75 -1.61
N GLY A 938 31.39 21.07 -2.58
CA GLY A 938 30.24 21.96 -2.44
C GLY A 938 30.60 23.29 -1.75
N GLU A 939 29.65 23.87 -1.02
CA GLU A 939 29.87 25.13 -0.28
C GLU A 939 30.59 24.93 1.08
N ASN A 940 30.62 23.69 1.61
CA ASN A 940 31.31 23.36 2.87
C ASN A 940 32.82 23.08 2.72
N ASN A 941 33.36 23.16 1.49
CA ASN A 941 34.74 22.82 1.14
C ASN A 941 35.17 21.40 1.58
N HIS A 942 34.23 20.50 1.85
CA HIS A 942 34.51 19.13 2.22
C HIS A 942 34.37 18.23 1.00
N ARG A 943 35.51 17.89 0.38
CA ARG A 943 35.55 17.03 -0.81
C ARG A 943 35.25 15.58 -0.41
N ASP A 944 34.23 15.00 -1.04
CA ASP A 944 33.94 13.58 -0.95
C ASP A 944 34.38 12.89 -2.24
N LEU A 945 35.66 12.55 -2.31
CA LEU A 945 36.27 11.96 -3.51
C LEU A 945 35.75 10.55 -3.78
N GLU A 946 35.26 9.83 -2.75
CA GLU A 946 34.71 8.49 -2.92
C GLU A 946 33.33 8.55 -3.58
N GLU A 947 32.43 9.41 -3.08
CA GLU A 947 31.12 9.62 -3.74
C GLU A 947 31.29 10.25 -5.13
N SER A 948 32.26 11.15 -5.33
CA SER A 948 32.60 11.66 -6.67
C SER A 948 32.99 10.53 -7.64
N ALA A 949 33.94 9.67 -7.24
CA ALA A 949 34.36 8.52 -8.05
C ALA A 949 33.20 7.56 -8.35
N LYS A 950 32.30 7.36 -7.39
CA LYS A 950 31.11 6.51 -7.55
C LYS A 950 30.16 7.09 -8.60
N MET A 951 29.88 8.40 -8.56
CA MET A 951 29.03 9.06 -9.55
C MET A 951 29.62 8.96 -10.96
N TYR A 952 30.92 9.25 -11.12
CA TYR A 952 31.60 9.10 -12.42
C TYR A 952 31.63 7.65 -12.90
N THR A 953 31.79 6.67 -11.99
CA THR A 953 31.69 5.24 -12.31
C THR A 953 30.32 4.88 -12.86
N GLN A 954 29.24 5.36 -12.23
CA GLN A 954 27.88 5.11 -12.71
C GLN A 954 27.66 5.73 -14.10
N ALA A 955 28.12 6.95 -14.34
CA ALA A 955 28.04 7.59 -15.65
C ALA A 955 28.81 6.79 -16.72
N ALA A 956 30.02 6.33 -16.40
CA ALA A 956 30.84 5.51 -17.28
C ALA A 956 30.19 4.13 -17.58
N VAL A 957 29.53 3.49 -16.60
CA VAL A 957 28.77 2.24 -16.81
C VAL A 957 27.60 2.44 -17.78
N LEU A 958 26.97 3.62 -17.75
CA LEU A 958 25.92 4.01 -18.68
C LEU A 958 26.46 4.40 -20.08
N GLY A 959 27.79 4.35 -20.27
CA GLY A 959 28.43 4.59 -21.56
C GLY A 959 28.77 6.05 -21.83
N ASP A 960 28.75 6.91 -20.81
CA ASP A 960 29.09 8.32 -20.95
C ASP A 960 30.61 8.53 -21.00
N ALA A 961 31.10 9.17 -22.07
CA ALA A 961 32.52 9.42 -22.31
C ALA A 961 33.17 10.26 -21.20
N GLN A 962 32.47 11.27 -20.66
CA GLN A 962 33.00 12.16 -19.64
C GLN A 962 33.19 11.43 -18.30
N GLY A 963 32.37 10.43 -18.01
CA GLY A 963 32.55 9.58 -16.82
C GLY A 963 33.89 8.85 -16.82
N PHE A 964 34.28 8.29 -17.97
CA PHE A 964 35.59 7.66 -18.14
C PHE A 964 36.74 8.68 -18.01
N PHE A 965 36.57 9.86 -18.60
CA PHE A 965 37.57 10.94 -18.54
C PHE A 965 37.82 11.39 -17.10
N ASN A 966 36.77 11.66 -16.34
CA ASN A 966 36.87 12.15 -14.97
C ASN A 966 37.49 11.09 -14.04
N LEU A 967 37.16 9.80 -14.20
CA LEU A 967 37.82 8.72 -13.46
C LEU A 967 39.32 8.63 -13.74
N ALA A 968 39.72 8.77 -15.01
CA ALA A 968 41.13 8.77 -15.39
C ALA A 968 41.87 9.96 -14.76
N GLN A 969 41.23 11.13 -14.72
CA GLN A 969 41.77 12.32 -14.05
C GLN A 969 41.96 12.09 -12.55
N LEU A 970 41.00 11.49 -11.84
CA LEU A 970 41.15 11.18 -10.41
C LEU A 970 42.38 10.29 -10.15
N ILE A 971 42.62 9.27 -10.99
CA ILE A 971 43.79 8.40 -10.85
C ILE A 971 45.09 9.14 -11.13
N GLN A 972 45.09 10.08 -12.09
CA GLN A 972 46.25 10.96 -12.36
C GLN A 972 46.56 11.91 -11.19
N GLU A 973 45.54 12.31 -10.43
CA GLU A 973 45.66 13.07 -9.18
C GLU A 973 46.06 12.20 -7.98
N GLU A 974 46.52 10.96 -8.21
CA GLU A 974 46.92 9.97 -7.20
C GLU A 974 45.78 9.51 -6.28
N ILE A 975 44.52 9.68 -6.69
CA ILE A 975 43.34 9.21 -5.96
C ILE A 975 43.08 7.74 -6.32
N SER A 976 43.05 6.88 -5.29
CA SER A 976 42.79 5.45 -5.47
C SER A 976 41.30 5.18 -5.67
N ILE A 977 40.93 4.57 -6.79
CA ILE A 977 39.55 4.12 -7.05
C ILE A 977 39.32 2.75 -6.40
N PRO A 978 38.26 2.57 -5.59
CA PRO A 978 37.95 1.28 -4.97
C PRO A 978 37.76 0.15 -5.98
N GLU A 979 38.28 -1.04 -5.65
CA GLU A 979 38.26 -2.20 -6.55
C GLU A 979 36.85 -2.61 -6.97
N TYR A 980 35.85 -2.44 -6.10
CA TYR A 980 34.47 -2.78 -6.45
C TYR A 980 33.95 -1.92 -7.62
N MET A 981 34.33 -0.64 -7.72
CA MET A 981 33.94 0.25 -8.83
C MET A 981 34.58 -0.21 -10.15
N LEU A 982 35.87 -0.56 -10.12
CA LEU A 982 36.58 -1.11 -11.28
C LEU A 982 35.92 -2.40 -11.80
N ARG A 983 35.46 -3.27 -10.89
CA ARG A 983 34.69 -4.47 -11.28
C ARG A 983 33.37 -4.14 -11.97
N HIS A 984 32.65 -3.09 -11.54
CA HIS A 984 31.43 -2.63 -12.23
C HIS A 984 31.72 -2.18 -13.67
N LEU A 985 32.90 -1.57 -13.90
CA LEU A 985 33.40 -1.21 -15.23
C LEU A 985 33.98 -2.40 -16.01
N LYS A 986 33.93 -3.62 -15.46
CA LYS A 986 34.56 -4.82 -16.04
C LYS A 986 36.07 -4.65 -16.28
N LEU A 987 36.74 -3.92 -15.39
CA LEU A 987 38.19 -3.76 -15.35
C LEU A 987 38.76 -4.69 -14.26
N ASN A 988 39.52 -5.71 -14.66
CA ASN A 988 40.13 -6.64 -13.70
C ASN A 988 41.42 -6.05 -13.13
N THR A 989 41.44 -5.76 -11.83
CA THR A 989 42.60 -5.30 -11.06
C THR A 989 43.90 -6.09 -11.26
N PRO A 990 43.92 -7.44 -11.35
CA PRO A 990 45.17 -8.17 -11.59
C PRO A 990 45.70 -8.06 -13.04
N ALA A 991 44.96 -7.45 -13.97
CA ALA A 991 45.39 -7.26 -15.36
C ALA A 991 46.24 -5.99 -15.56
N PHE A 992 46.23 -5.06 -14.60
CA PHE A 992 46.95 -3.79 -14.68
C PHE A 992 48.18 -3.82 -13.80
N VAL A 993 49.34 -3.51 -14.39
CA VAL A 993 50.65 -3.56 -13.71
C VAL A 993 50.91 -2.27 -12.93
N ASP A 994 50.30 -1.16 -13.36
CA ASP A 994 50.45 0.18 -12.80
C ASP A 994 49.19 1.04 -13.02
N ASN A 995 49.04 2.13 -12.25
CA ASN A 995 47.94 3.10 -12.43
C ASN A 995 47.92 3.72 -13.84
N ARG A 996 49.05 3.70 -14.54
CA ARG A 996 49.19 4.26 -15.87
C ARG A 996 48.50 3.43 -16.94
N THR A 997 48.65 2.11 -16.93
CA THR A 997 47.93 1.22 -17.86
C THR A 997 46.42 1.32 -17.67
N LEU A 998 45.95 1.47 -16.43
CA LEU A 998 44.54 1.72 -16.13
C LEU A 998 44.04 3.06 -16.69
N VAL A 999 44.82 4.15 -16.54
CA VAL A 999 44.48 5.46 -17.10
C VAL A 999 44.39 5.45 -18.63
N ILE A 1000 45.30 4.75 -19.30
CA ILE A 1000 45.27 4.60 -20.77
C ILE A 1000 44.00 3.86 -21.21
N GLU A 1001 43.69 2.73 -20.58
CA GLU A 1001 42.47 1.96 -20.87
C GLU A 1001 41.19 2.80 -20.67
N LEU A 1002 41.12 3.62 -19.61
CA LEU A 1002 39.98 4.51 -19.38
C LEU A 1002 39.85 5.58 -20.47
N TYR A 1003 40.94 6.19 -20.91
CA TYR A 1003 40.89 7.16 -22.02
C TYR A 1003 40.60 6.52 -23.37
N GLU A 1004 41.06 5.30 -23.64
CA GLU A 1004 40.69 4.53 -24.84
C GLU A 1004 39.19 4.21 -24.85
N ARG A 1005 38.62 3.83 -23.70
CA ARG A 1005 37.17 3.66 -23.56
C ARG A 1005 36.42 4.96 -23.72
N CYS A 1006 36.91 6.07 -23.15
CA CYS A 1006 36.33 7.37 -23.39
C CYS A 1006 36.28 7.70 -24.90
N GLN A 1007 37.39 7.47 -25.62
CA GLN A 1007 37.45 7.72 -27.05
C GLN A 1007 36.42 6.90 -27.82
N ASN A 1008 36.29 5.60 -27.52
CA ASN A 1008 35.32 4.71 -28.17
C ASN A 1008 33.85 5.08 -27.90
N HIS A 1009 33.59 5.75 -26.79
CA HIS A 1009 32.26 6.20 -26.37
C HIS A 1009 31.95 7.67 -26.73
N SER A 1010 32.90 8.39 -27.32
CA SER A 1010 32.68 9.77 -27.73
C SER A 1010 31.81 9.83 -28.99
N SER A 1011 30.77 10.68 -28.96
CA SER A 1011 29.88 10.96 -30.08
C SER A 1011 30.43 12.00 -31.07
N GLU A 1012 31.57 12.64 -30.76
CA GLU A 1012 32.15 13.68 -31.61
C GLU A 1012 32.79 13.07 -32.85
N GLU A 1013 32.35 13.49 -34.05
CA GLU A 1013 32.94 13.08 -35.35
C GLU A 1013 34.37 13.65 -35.58
N GLY A 1014 35.03 14.17 -34.55
CA GLY A 1014 36.31 14.88 -34.60
C GLY A 1014 37.34 14.46 -33.54
N VAL A 1015 38.33 15.33 -33.27
CA VAL A 1015 39.36 15.08 -32.25
C VAL A 1015 38.76 15.34 -30.87
N SER A 1016 38.33 14.28 -30.20
CA SER A 1016 37.79 14.38 -28.84
C SER A 1016 38.86 14.75 -27.80
N PRO A 1017 38.48 15.37 -26.66
CA PRO A 1017 39.39 15.63 -25.54
C PRO A 1017 40.16 14.37 -25.09
N CYS A 1018 39.51 13.20 -25.13
CA CYS A 1018 40.14 11.92 -24.81
C CYS A 1018 41.24 11.53 -25.79
N THR A 1019 41.07 11.83 -27.08
CA THR A 1019 42.09 11.61 -28.11
C THR A 1019 43.31 12.51 -27.89
N LEU A 1020 43.08 13.79 -27.51
CA LEU A 1020 44.17 14.74 -27.22
C LEU A 1020 44.99 14.31 -26.00
N VAL A 1021 44.34 13.84 -24.94
CA VAL A 1021 45.04 13.38 -23.73
C VAL A 1021 45.84 12.10 -24.01
N LEU A 1022 45.30 11.15 -24.78
CA LEU A 1022 46.05 9.97 -25.22
C LEU A 1022 47.30 10.36 -26.01
N LEU A 1023 47.18 11.30 -26.96
CA LEU A 1023 48.30 11.82 -27.72
C LEU A 1023 49.33 12.50 -26.80
N TYR A 1024 48.89 13.29 -25.83
CA TYR A 1024 49.75 13.92 -24.83
C TYR A 1024 50.53 12.88 -24.02
N LEU A 1025 49.88 11.81 -23.56
CA LEU A 1025 50.52 10.71 -22.84
C LEU A 1025 51.58 10.00 -23.69
N GLN A 1026 51.30 9.76 -24.96
CA GLN A 1026 52.25 9.16 -25.92
C GLN A 1026 53.45 10.09 -26.21
N ILE A 1027 53.21 11.38 -26.39
CA ILE A 1027 54.28 12.37 -26.58
C ILE A 1027 55.16 12.44 -25.33
N ASN A 1028 54.54 12.44 -24.15
CA ASN A 1028 55.27 12.44 -22.87
C ASN A 1028 56.12 11.16 -22.72
N ASP A 1029 55.65 10.00 -23.19
CA ASP A 1029 56.45 8.77 -23.24
C ASP A 1029 57.63 8.87 -24.19
N ALA A 1030 57.39 9.36 -25.41
CA ALA A 1030 58.45 9.59 -26.38
C ALA A 1030 59.50 10.58 -25.83
N TRP A 1031 59.06 11.64 -25.17
CA TRP A 1031 59.93 12.66 -24.56
C TRP A 1031 60.73 12.11 -23.38
N ASN A 1032 60.10 11.37 -22.48
CA ASN A 1032 60.79 10.73 -21.35
C ASN A 1032 61.75 9.62 -21.82
N SER A 1033 61.44 8.92 -22.90
CA SER A 1033 62.35 7.97 -23.55
C SER A 1033 63.57 8.68 -24.14
N LEU A 1034 63.37 9.82 -24.80
CA LEU A 1034 64.44 10.69 -25.33
C LEU A 1034 65.32 11.29 -24.22
N LEU A 1035 64.75 11.64 -23.06
CA LEU A 1035 65.51 12.15 -21.91
C LEU A 1035 66.26 11.05 -21.14
N ARG A 1036 65.83 9.78 -21.25
CA ARG A 1036 66.47 8.63 -20.60
C ARG A 1036 67.40 7.84 -21.51
N SER A 1037 67.47 8.15 -22.81
CA SER A 1037 68.50 7.60 -23.68
C SER A 1037 69.86 8.23 -23.33
N PRO A 1038 70.90 7.44 -22.99
CA PRO A 1038 72.22 8.00 -22.75
C PRO A 1038 72.75 8.58 -24.07
N MET A 1039 73.16 9.85 -24.06
CA MET A 1039 74.00 10.41 -25.11
C MET A 1039 75.35 9.70 -25.16
#